data_AF-A0A523JJW3-F1
#
_entry.id   AF-A0A523JJW3-F1
#
_cell.length_a   1.000
_cell.length_b   1.000
_cell.length_c   1.000
_cell.angle_alpha   90.00
_cell.angle_beta   90.00
_cell.angle_gamma   90.00
#
_symmetry.space_group_name_H-M   'P 1'
#
loop_
_entity.id
_entity.type
_entity.pdbx_description
1 polymer ?
#
loop_
_entity_poly.entity_id
_entity_poly.type
_entity_poly.pdbx_seq_one_letter_code
_entity_poly.pdbx_strand_id
1 'polypeptide(L)'
;MSAALDGSRMTLESLRGFYAGKRAFILGNGPSLKSLDLSKLRDEVTFGTNGLFYLFDEMGFKPTFYVVEDKLFAEDRAREVNGIRGTTKIFGHYLRYCFEDSEDVLWADVKFDFREYPGFPHFSRDCAEHLWVGGTVSYLCMQLAYHMGFQDVYLIGFDHSYSIPKDAIVEGNEITSTSNDPNHFHPDYFGVGKRWHLPRTERMEVAYQRARQAFEADGRGIFNASRGGRLEVFPRVSYDSLFQPPRKAKLVFPEPPLGPDENLRISVVVCTYRNPGLLEKTLASLLNQTLDSARYEVIVVDNNSNDSTPDVVARFPSVRYVFEPEQGLSAARNAGIRAASSDIIAFIDDDAEADPGWLQALLEVYDSVPNALAVGGKADPIWDAPPPSWLDENYHRPLSLIDWGSEIRPLRWPERIIGVNCSFRREVFTRIGSFDSALGRMGPFLLGSEDTEIQRKIHDAGHDVYYTPRAVVHHHVPGWRMTRAYLLERQLGNLVSLGLSVLREEGDEAGIERVLSVLQREAHRDLVVSNLSKNIAVLGGAFRCVRSSLQATARWSQFETEQLVTRGEMRDLLLTASEAIARDDWAAAEGKLRALVNRAPLEPVTYLPLIDLLMVAQRLDETREVIEFGLAVNPGEVTLLRHLGENRRLRGDFEGAEEALRASHERASKEPATLVALGKLSAVRGEPQEALDYYRRAVALAPGDIECWISIAEGAHELGERSLMDEALQRARAIDPARPELAELERQPSAAAPRELRLLSSNARLERYRDCHRDQRCVIIGNGPSLNRMDLSFLRDEISFGLNRIYLLSETMDFQPSYYICMNPLVLEQSVREIQAIRSPRFLSAQCMDLFPERDDTVLLQPMPGPSFARDPRSGVWEGYTVTYVALQLAYYMGFSEVVLIGVDHEYQLPPGNPNESVVSTGDDANHFHPRYFGSGVRWHLPDLENAEVAYRLAHENFRADGRSVIDATLEGKLEVFPKRDYRDVFGLERASEPAAEKSPSVPALEGARAGAALKATA
;
A
#
# COMPACT_ATOMS: atom_id res chain seq x y z
N MET A 1 4.34 26.18 27.55
CA MET A 1 4.52 24.73 27.65
C MET A 1 4.93 24.27 29.06
N SER A 2 5.94 24.87 29.72
CA SER A 2 6.43 24.43 31.04
C SER A 2 5.42 24.47 32.21
N ALA A 3 4.31 25.21 32.11
CA ALA A 3 3.31 25.30 33.18
C ALA A 3 2.16 24.27 33.09
N ALA A 4 2.10 23.46 32.03
CA ALA A 4 0.98 22.54 31.76
C ALA A 4 1.35 21.05 31.82
N LEU A 5 2.64 20.72 31.91
CA LEU A 5 3.12 19.37 32.20
C LEU A 5 3.46 19.34 33.70
N ASP A 6 2.82 18.45 34.46
CA ASP A 6 2.92 18.28 35.91
C ASP A 6 4.30 17.77 36.36
N GLY A 7 5.37 18.51 36.03
CA GLY A 7 6.76 18.13 36.32
C GLY A 7 7.29 16.92 35.55
N SER A 8 6.51 16.30 34.65
CA SER A 8 6.94 15.16 33.83
C SER A 8 7.76 15.59 32.61
N ARG A 9 8.80 14.80 32.28
CA ARG A 9 9.66 15.01 31.10
C ARG A 9 8.82 14.85 29.83
N MET A 10 8.95 15.80 28.89
CA MET A 10 8.25 15.75 27.59
C MET A 10 8.72 14.54 26.79
N THR A 11 7.77 13.80 26.21
CA THR A 11 8.00 12.66 25.31
C THR A 11 7.19 12.83 24.03
N LEU A 12 7.51 12.08 22.96
CA LEU A 12 6.68 12.07 21.76
C LEU A 12 5.25 11.62 22.09
N GLU A 13 5.07 10.63 22.95
CA GLU A 13 3.76 10.19 23.43
C GLU A 13 2.99 11.33 24.12
N SER A 14 3.63 12.11 25.00
CA SER A 14 2.99 13.24 25.69
C SER A 14 2.50 14.35 24.75
N LEU A 15 3.05 14.42 23.53
CA LEU A 15 2.66 15.40 22.53
C LEU A 15 1.45 14.95 21.70
N ARG A 16 0.99 13.69 21.83
CA ARG A 16 -0.14 13.15 21.07
C ARG A 16 -1.40 13.99 21.31
N GLY A 17 -1.93 14.60 20.26
CA GLY A 17 -3.14 15.44 20.32
C GLY A 17 -3.01 16.73 21.16
N PHE A 18 -1.83 17.05 21.69
CA PHE A 18 -1.64 18.17 22.63
C PHE A 18 -2.03 19.53 22.02
N TYR A 19 -1.94 19.66 20.69
CA TYR A 19 -2.25 20.87 19.93
C TYR A 19 -3.56 20.78 19.14
N ALA A 20 -4.47 19.89 19.54
CA ALA A 20 -5.81 19.77 18.95
C ALA A 20 -6.48 21.14 18.74
N GLY A 21 -7.00 21.37 17.52
CA GLY A 21 -7.72 22.58 17.15
C GLY A 21 -6.86 23.82 16.87
N LYS A 22 -5.53 23.74 17.03
CA LYS A 22 -4.61 24.84 16.69
C LYS A 22 -4.04 24.70 15.28
N ARG A 23 -3.41 25.77 14.79
CA ARG A 23 -2.61 25.74 13.56
C ARG A 23 -1.11 25.61 13.85
N ALA A 24 -0.37 25.10 12.88
CA ALA A 24 1.09 25.08 12.90
C ALA A 24 1.68 25.55 11.56
N PHE A 25 2.93 25.98 11.61
CA PHE A 25 3.71 26.37 10.44
C PHE A 25 4.95 25.49 10.32
N ILE A 26 5.13 24.83 9.18
CA ILE A 26 6.35 24.08 8.87
C ILE A 26 7.21 24.94 7.94
N LEU A 27 8.41 25.26 8.41
CA LEU A 27 9.38 26.05 7.68
C LEU A 27 10.28 25.10 6.88
N GLY A 28 10.12 25.13 5.56
CA GLY A 28 11.01 24.49 4.61
C GLY A 28 12.36 25.19 4.56
N ASN A 29 13.14 24.92 3.50
CA ASN A 29 14.51 25.43 3.39
C ASN A 29 14.76 26.25 2.13
N GLY A 30 13.73 26.47 1.31
CA GLY A 30 13.87 27.13 0.02
C GLY A 30 14.02 28.66 0.11
N PRO A 31 14.47 29.32 -0.97
CA PRO A 31 14.80 30.75 -0.96
C PRO A 31 13.60 31.67 -0.73
N SER A 32 12.37 31.22 -1.03
CA SER A 32 11.15 32.02 -0.84
C SER A 32 10.95 32.47 0.60
N LEU A 33 11.56 31.81 1.60
CA LEU A 33 11.53 32.27 3.00
C LEU A 33 12.03 33.70 3.17
N LYS A 34 13.07 34.13 2.42
CA LYS A 34 13.63 35.49 2.50
C LYS A 34 12.66 36.56 1.99
N SER A 35 11.63 36.15 1.26
CA SER A 35 10.59 37.06 0.74
C SER A 35 9.42 37.24 1.70
N LEU A 36 9.38 36.50 2.81
CA LEU A 36 8.29 36.53 3.80
C LEU A 36 8.67 37.36 5.02
N ASP A 37 7.69 38.03 5.61
CA ASP A 37 7.82 38.65 6.93
C ASP A 37 7.63 37.59 8.02
N LEU A 38 8.71 36.87 8.34
CA LEU A 38 8.68 35.76 9.31
C LEU A 38 8.37 36.21 10.74
N SER A 39 8.48 37.50 11.06
CA SER A 39 8.20 38.02 12.41
C SER A 39 6.75 37.79 12.85
N LYS A 40 5.82 37.62 11.89
CA LYS A 40 4.40 37.31 12.11
C LYS A 40 4.16 35.93 12.75
N LEU A 41 5.16 35.05 12.73
CA LEU A 41 5.07 33.69 13.28
C LEU A 41 5.49 33.60 14.76
N ARG A 42 5.88 34.71 15.39
CA ARG A 42 6.40 34.74 16.77
C ARG A 42 5.48 34.06 17.80
N ASP A 43 4.17 34.20 17.62
CA ASP A 43 3.15 33.67 18.53
C ASP A 43 2.50 32.37 18.00
N GLU A 44 3.02 31.81 16.90
CA GLU A 44 2.53 30.58 16.26
C GLU A 44 3.37 29.37 16.65
N VAL A 45 2.78 28.17 16.53
CA VAL A 45 3.56 26.93 16.68
C VAL A 45 4.30 26.64 15.39
N THR A 46 5.62 26.51 15.48
CA THR A 46 6.51 26.45 14.32
C THR A 46 7.44 25.24 14.36
N PHE A 47 7.59 24.56 13.21
CA PHE A 47 8.58 23.53 12.97
C PHE A 47 9.69 24.11 12.09
N GLY A 48 10.89 24.18 12.63
CA GLY A 48 12.09 24.50 11.87
C GLY A 48 12.89 23.25 11.53
N THR A 49 13.55 23.26 10.38
CA THR A 49 14.31 22.09 9.92
C THR A 49 15.75 22.46 9.58
N ASN A 50 16.69 21.54 9.80
CA ASN A 50 18.06 21.62 9.30
C ASN A 50 18.68 23.03 9.43
N GLY A 51 19.16 23.67 8.37
CA GLY A 51 19.89 24.95 8.45
C GLY A 51 19.07 26.17 8.86
N LEU A 52 17.81 26.04 9.31
CA LEU A 52 16.97 27.18 9.71
C LEU A 52 17.61 28.09 10.77
N PHE A 53 18.58 27.62 11.56
CA PHE A 53 19.26 28.45 12.55
C PHE A 53 19.89 29.72 11.97
N TYR A 54 20.24 29.75 10.68
CA TYR A 54 20.73 30.96 9.99
C TYR A 54 19.67 32.08 9.91
N LEU A 55 18.38 31.78 10.09
CA LEU A 55 17.30 32.77 10.10
C LEU A 55 16.85 33.19 11.50
N PHE A 56 17.38 32.60 12.58
CA PHE A 56 16.86 32.89 13.93
C PHE A 56 16.96 34.37 14.33
N ASP A 57 18.05 35.04 13.95
CA ASP A 57 18.24 36.47 14.23
C ASP A 57 17.26 37.33 13.42
N GLU A 58 17.02 36.99 12.15
CA GLU A 58 16.07 37.69 11.27
C GLU A 58 14.61 37.45 11.69
N MET A 59 14.28 36.22 12.10
CA MET A 59 12.97 35.88 12.66
C MET A 59 12.72 36.61 13.98
N GLY A 60 13.78 36.84 14.77
CA GLY A 60 13.69 37.42 16.11
C GLY A 60 13.02 36.50 17.14
N PHE A 61 12.89 35.21 16.81
CA PHE A 61 12.45 34.12 17.67
C PHE A 61 12.98 32.78 17.12
N LYS A 62 12.93 31.73 17.94
CA LYS A 62 13.30 30.35 17.55
C LYS A 62 12.05 29.51 17.34
N PRO A 63 12.07 28.52 16.44
CA PRO A 63 10.91 27.68 16.22
C PRO A 63 10.51 26.93 17.51
N THR A 64 9.27 26.50 17.61
CA THR A 64 8.80 25.69 18.75
C THR A 64 9.46 24.31 18.75
N PHE A 65 9.52 23.71 17.56
CA PHE A 65 10.14 22.42 17.30
C PHE A 65 11.25 22.58 16.27
N TYR A 66 12.40 21.95 16.51
CA TYR A 66 13.54 21.96 15.61
C TYR A 66 13.92 20.53 15.23
N VAL A 67 13.78 20.18 13.95
CA VAL A 67 13.84 18.80 13.46
C VAL A 67 15.03 18.62 12.52
N VAL A 68 15.81 17.58 12.74
CA VAL A 68 16.91 17.19 11.84
C VAL A 68 16.77 15.71 11.51
N GLU A 69 16.88 15.42 10.22
CA GLU A 69 16.80 14.08 9.64
C GLU A 69 18.01 13.79 8.75
N ASP A 70 18.50 14.80 8.01
CA ASP A 70 19.60 14.61 7.07
C ASP A 70 20.92 14.27 7.81
N LYS A 71 21.45 13.06 7.53
CA LYS A 71 22.69 12.54 8.10
C LYS A 71 23.90 13.42 7.77
N LEU A 72 24.06 13.82 6.52
CA LEU A 72 25.21 14.60 6.04
C LEU A 72 25.21 15.98 6.67
N PHE A 73 24.03 16.60 6.73
CA PHE A 73 23.83 17.85 7.45
C PHE A 73 24.18 17.72 8.94
N ALA A 74 23.70 16.65 9.59
CA ALA A 74 23.96 16.41 11.01
C ALA A 74 25.45 16.24 11.31
N GLU A 75 26.18 15.47 10.51
CA GLU A 75 27.64 15.31 10.63
C GLU A 75 28.37 16.65 10.45
N ASP A 76 27.97 17.40 9.43
CA ASP A 76 28.67 18.64 9.04
C ASP A 76 28.38 19.82 9.99
N ARG A 77 27.26 19.78 10.74
CA ARG A 77 26.74 20.88 11.57
C ARG A 77 26.42 20.48 13.01
N ALA A 78 26.95 19.36 13.48
CA ALA A 78 26.71 18.84 14.83
C ALA A 78 26.94 19.89 15.92
N ARG A 79 28.03 20.66 15.82
CA ARG A 79 28.41 21.67 16.81
C ARG A 79 27.39 22.80 16.89
N GLU A 80 26.96 23.33 15.76
CA GLU A 80 25.95 24.40 15.69
C GLU A 80 24.61 23.92 16.24
N VAL A 81 24.14 22.74 15.81
CA VAL A 81 22.86 22.17 16.23
C VAL A 81 22.85 21.86 17.73
N ASN A 82 23.92 21.26 18.25
CA ASN A 82 24.07 20.98 19.69
C ASN A 82 24.13 22.28 20.52
N GLY A 83 24.50 23.42 19.94
CA GLY A 83 24.49 24.73 20.59
C GLY A 83 23.12 25.40 20.69
N ILE A 84 22.11 24.91 19.97
CA ILE A 84 20.76 25.49 19.97
C ILE A 84 20.09 25.24 21.32
N ARG A 85 19.49 26.29 21.89
CA ARG A 85 18.72 26.28 23.15
C ARG A 85 17.40 27.03 22.96
N GLY A 86 16.39 26.71 23.76
CA GLY A 86 15.10 27.43 23.77
C GLY A 86 14.11 26.97 22.70
N THR A 87 14.26 25.76 22.19
CA THR A 87 13.35 25.05 21.28
C THR A 87 13.36 23.57 21.67
N THR A 88 12.27 22.85 21.45
CA THR A 88 12.30 21.38 21.56
C THR A 88 12.90 20.80 20.29
N LYS A 89 13.98 20.04 20.42
CA LYS A 89 14.67 19.38 19.31
C LYS A 89 14.14 17.96 19.15
N ILE A 90 13.91 17.54 17.90
CA ILE A 90 13.44 16.18 17.59
C ILE A 90 14.38 15.56 16.56
N PHE A 91 15.05 14.47 16.93
CA PHE A 91 16.07 13.81 16.11
C PHE A 91 15.79 12.32 15.97
N GLY A 92 16.15 11.74 14.82
CA GLY A 92 16.12 10.29 14.65
C GLY A 92 17.17 9.60 15.53
N HIS A 93 16.85 8.42 16.06
CA HIS A 93 17.77 7.62 16.88
C HIS A 93 19.12 7.34 16.20
N TYR A 94 19.12 7.22 14.87
CA TYR A 94 20.32 7.00 14.07
C TYR A 94 21.29 8.19 14.08
N LEU A 95 20.90 9.39 14.53
CA LEU A 95 21.76 10.58 14.62
C LEU A 95 22.41 10.77 16.00
N ARG A 96 22.28 9.79 16.91
CA ARG A 96 22.86 9.85 18.27
C ARG A 96 24.38 9.94 18.31
N TYR A 97 25.07 9.60 17.23
CA TYR A 97 26.52 9.76 17.12
C TYR A 97 26.94 11.21 16.80
N CYS A 98 26.01 12.05 16.31
CA CYS A 98 26.24 13.49 16.05
C CYS A 98 25.74 14.39 17.18
N PHE A 99 24.54 14.10 17.72
CA PHE A 99 23.85 15.01 18.63
C PHE A 99 23.87 14.53 20.08
N GLU A 100 24.00 15.49 20.99
CA GLU A 100 24.05 15.27 22.44
C GLU A 100 22.65 15.06 23.02
N ASP A 101 22.56 14.21 24.06
CA ASP A 101 21.31 14.06 24.82
C ASP A 101 21.13 15.24 25.80
N SER A 102 19.94 15.83 25.81
CA SER A 102 19.60 16.94 26.72
C SER A 102 18.09 16.98 26.99
N GLU A 103 17.67 17.76 27.99
CA GLU A 103 16.25 17.84 28.40
C GLU A 103 15.33 18.37 27.29
N ASP A 104 15.88 19.16 26.37
CA ASP A 104 15.18 19.72 25.22
C ASP A 104 15.27 18.83 23.97
N VAL A 105 15.80 17.60 24.05
CA VAL A 105 15.90 16.66 22.92
C VAL A 105 14.92 15.49 23.09
N LEU A 106 14.15 15.24 22.03
CA LEU A 106 13.32 14.05 21.85
C LEU A 106 13.92 13.17 20.75
N TRP A 107 14.13 11.91 21.07
CA TRP A 107 14.61 10.92 20.11
C TRP A 107 13.43 10.15 19.53
N ALA A 108 13.39 10.03 18.21
CA ALA A 108 12.35 9.34 17.47
C ALA A 108 12.92 8.11 16.75
N ASP A 109 12.19 7.00 16.75
CA ASP A 109 12.52 5.85 15.91
C ASP A 109 12.10 6.18 14.48
N VAL A 110 13.06 6.32 13.56
CA VAL A 110 12.79 6.72 12.17
C VAL A 110 13.07 5.52 11.28
N LYS A 111 12.05 5.09 10.54
CA LYS A 111 12.12 4.00 9.58
C LYS A 111 12.43 4.52 8.19
N PHE A 112 13.36 3.81 7.56
CA PHE A 112 13.89 4.11 6.24
C PHE A 112 13.28 3.15 5.22
N ASP A 113 12.16 3.55 4.63
CA ASP A 113 11.58 2.84 3.49
C ASP A 113 12.00 3.57 2.21
N PHE A 114 13.05 3.08 1.54
CA PHE A 114 13.58 3.67 0.31
C PHE A 114 13.23 2.88 -0.95
N ARG A 115 12.44 1.81 -0.85
CA ARG A 115 12.23 0.84 -1.93
C ARG A 115 10.80 0.94 -2.51
N GLU A 116 10.65 0.59 -3.78
CA GLU A 116 9.35 0.47 -4.47
C GLU A 116 8.58 -0.77 -3.98
N TYR A 117 8.17 -0.77 -2.71
CA TYR A 117 7.34 -1.83 -2.13
C TYR A 117 5.84 -1.46 -2.13
N PRO A 118 4.94 -2.44 -2.07
CA PRO A 118 3.51 -2.19 -1.86
C PRO A 118 3.30 -1.44 -0.54
N GLY A 119 2.80 -0.20 -0.60
CA GLY A 119 2.51 0.62 0.58
C GLY A 119 3.51 1.75 0.86
N PHE A 120 4.64 1.83 0.15
CA PHE A 120 5.48 3.03 0.17
C PHE A 120 4.76 4.20 -0.53
N PRO A 121 4.77 5.42 0.05
CA PRO A 121 5.31 5.78 1.35
C PRO A 121 4.33 5.51 2.49
N HIS A 122 4.84 5.00 3.60
CA HIS A 122 4.10 4.90 4.85
C HIS A 122 4.00 6.27 5.55
N PHE A 123 2.95 6.47 6.36
CA PHE A 123 2.72 7.69 7.13
C PHE A 123 2.40 7.31 8.57
N SER A 124 3.18 7.81 9.52
CA SER A 124 2.93 7.56 10.93
C SER A 124 1.82 8.48 11.45
N ARG A 125 0.76 7.86 11.98
CA ARG A 125 -0.29 8.55 12.76
C ARG A 125 0.05 8.64 14.24
N ASP A 126 1.00 7.81 14.69
CA ASP A 126 1.48 7.74 16.06
C ASP A 126 3.01 7.77 16.10
N CYS A 127 3.56 8.97 16.23
CA CYS A 127 5.00 9.18 16.20
C CYS A 127 5.72 8.67 17.46
N ALA A 128 4.98 8.22 18.48
CA ALA A 128 5.57 7.58 19.65
C ALA A 128 6.10 6.18 19.34
N GLU A 129 5.54 5.49 18.35
CA GLU A 129 6.05 4.19 17.90
C GLU A 129 7.22 4.37 16.95
N HIS A 130 6.99 5.06 15.83
CA HIS A 130 8.01 5.36 14.83
C HIS A 130 7.54 6.46 13.85
N LEU A 131 8.50 7.04 13.12
CA LEU A 131 8.33 7.97 12.01
C LEU A 131 8.81 7.31 10.72
N TRP A 132 8.33 7.79 9.56
CA TRP A 132 8.82 7.35 8.26
C TRP A 132 9.56 8.48 7.54
N VAL A 133 10.73 8.21 6.98
CA VAL A 133 11.59 9.25 6.37
C VAL A 133 10.94 9.98 5.19
N GLY A 134 10.18 9.28 4.35
CA GLY A 134 9.56 9.83 3.14
C GLY A 134 10.53 10.46 2.12
N GLY A 135 11.84 10.40 2.36
CA GLY A 135 12.88 11.08 1.58
C GLY A 135 13.07 12.56 1.92
N THR A 136 12.50 13.08 3.03
CA THR A 136 12.71 14.49 3.43
C THR A 136 12.32 14.79 4.88
N VAL A 137 13.12 15.63 5.56
CA VAL A 137 12.85 16.13 6.93
C VAL A 137 11.47 16.80 7.10
N SER A 138 10.94 17.44 6.06
CA SER A 138 9.63 18.08 6.12
C SER A 138 8.50 17.06 6.25
N TYR A 139 8.67 15.84 5.72
CA TYR A 139 7.69 14.77 5.86
C TYR A 139 7.64 14.21 7.28
N LEU A 140 8.77 14.22 8.01
CA LEU A 140 8.78 13.97 9.45
C LEU A 140 7.98 15.04 10.19
N CYS A 141 8.17 16.32 9.84
CA CYS A 141 7.43 17.42 10.45
C CYS A 141 5.91 17.30 10.24
N MET A 142 5.48 16.83 9.07
CA MET A 142 4.06 16.59 8.78
C MET A 142 3.48 15.47 9.66
N GLN A 143 4.20 14.36 9.82
CA GLN A 143 3.78 13.26 10.72
C GLN A 143 3.73 13.73 12.18
N LEU A 144 4.74 14.49 12.62
CA LEU A 144 4.78 15.08 13.96
C LEU A 144 3.61 16.04 14.18
N ALA A 145 3.32 16.93 13.23
CA ALA A 145 2.18 17.85 13.33
C ALA A 145 0.84 17.10 13.38
N TYR A 146 0.71 16.03 12.60
CA TYR A 146 -0.47 15.18 12.62
C TYR A 146 -0.63 14.47 13.97
N HIS A 147 0.43 13.83 14.48
CA HIS A 147 0.46 13.19 15.79
C HIS A 147 0.11 14.17 16.92
N MET A 148 0.58 15.42 16.80
CA MET A 148 0.29 16.50 17.74
C MET A 148 -1.14 17.03 17.70
N GLY A 149 -1.93 16.64 16.69
CA GLY A 149 -3.35 17.00 16.60
C GLY A 149 -3.66 18.33 15.92
N PHE A 150 -2.71 18.98 15.24
CA PHE A 150 -2.98 20.26 14.59
C PHE A 150 -4.12 20.18 13.58
N GLN A 151 -5.00 21.18 13.62
CA GLN A 151 -6.15 21.27 12.72
C GLN A 151 -5.74 21.73 11.33
N ASP A 152 -4.91 22.78 11.24
CA ASP A 152 -4.40 23.33 9.99
C ASP A 152 -2.88 23.47 10.03
N VAL A 153 -2.20 22.98 9.01
CA VAL A 153 -0.74 23.07 8.88
C VAL A 153 -0.38 23.88 7.64
N TYR A 154 0.44 24.90 7.80
CA TYR A 154 0.85 25.79 6.71
C TYR A 154 2.34 25.61 6.39
N LEU A 155 2.64 25.29 5.14
CA LEU A 155 3.99 25.09 4.62
C LEU A 155 4.52 26.39 4.04
N ILE A 156 5.68 26.86 4.48
CA ILE A 156 6.34 28.04 3.92
C ILE A 156 7.81 27.72 3.59
N GLY A 157 8.34 28.26 2.50
CA GLY A 157 9.70 27.93 2.05
C GLY A 157 9.82 26.61 1.28
N PHE A 158 8.75 26.16 0.65
CA PHE A 158 8.70 24.92 -0.14
C PHE A 158 8.81 25.22 -1.65
N ASP A 159 9.93 25.84 -2.04
CA ASP A 159 10.20 26.25 -3.43
C ASP A 159 10.26 25.06 -4.40
N HIS A 160 10.72 23.89 -3.91
CA HIS A 160 10.72 22.63 -4.66
C HIS A 160 11.40 22.70 -6.04
N SER A 161 12.47 23.49 -6.11
CA SER A 161 13.32 23.62 -7.29
C SER A 161 14.77 23.54 -6.84
N TYR A 162 15.50 22.56 -7.36
CA TYR A 162 16.90 22.34 -7.05
C TYR A 162 17.74 22.39 -8.32
N SER A 163 18.92 22.97 -8.21
CA SER A 163 19.93 23.05 -9.25
C SER A 163 21.26 22.55 -8.68
N ILE A 164 21.90 21.62 -9.38
CA ILE A 164 23.21 21.12 -8.99
C ILE A 164 24.24 22.06 -9.64
N PRO A 165 25.08 22.78 -8.86
CA PRO A 165 26.14 23.60 -9.42
C PRO A 165 27.07 22.77 -10.31
N LYS A 166 27.50 23.32 -11.44
CA LYS A 166 28.35 22.60 -12.41
C LYS A 166 29.73 22.22 -11.85
N ASP A 167 30.16 22.96 -10.85
CA ASP A 167 31.42 22.78 -10.13
C ASP A 167 31.30 21.85 -8.92
N ALA A 168 30.10 21.40 -8.56
CA ALA A 168 29.90 20.49 -7.42
C ALA A 168 30.50 19.11 -7.71
N ILE A 169 31.05 18.48 -6.68
CA ILE A 169 31.57 17.11 -6.76
C ILE A 169 30.42 16.17 -6.43
N VAL A 170 30.06 15.29 -7.36
CA VAL A 170 28.93 14.36 -7.23
C VAL A 170 29.45 12.93 -7.18
N GLU A 171 29.21 12.24 -6.08
CA GLU A 171 29.63 10.86 -5.83
C GLU A 171 28.40 10.04 -5.40
N GLY A 172 27.81 9.31 -6.36
CA GLY A 172 26.56 8.57 -6.13
C GLY A 172 25.39 9.49 -5.76
N ASN A 173 24.85 9.33 -4.54
CA ASN A 173 23.75 10.13 -4.01
C ASN A 173 24.20 11.32 -3.14
N GLU A 174 25.52 11.52 -2.98
CA GLU A 174 26.11 12.62 -2.21
C GLU A 174 26.67 13.69 -3.14
N ILE A 175 26.43 14.96 -2.79
CA ILE A 175 26.93 16.14 -3.47
C ILE A 175 27.76 16.93 -2.48
N THR A 176 29.04 17.14 -2.79
CA THR A 176 29.90 18.08 -2.06
C THR A 176 29.87 19.43 -2.76
N SER A 177 29.41 20.45 -2.04
CA SER A 177 29.34 21.82 -2.54
C SER A 177 30.74 22.43 -2.65
N THR A 178 31.06 23.02 -3.80
CA THR A 178 32.33 23.73 -4.06
C THR A 178 32.14 25.24 -4.19
N SER A 179 30.89 25.69 -4.23
CA SER A 179 30.45 27.09 -4.28
C SER A 179 29.30 27.32 -3.28
N ASN A 180 28.83 28.57 -3.21
CA ASN A 180 27.70 28.95 -2.35
C ASN A 180 26.43 28.20 -2.76
N ASP A 181 25.61 27.86 -1.78
CA ASP A 181 24.36 27.13 -1.96
C ASP A 181 23.34 27.98 -2.75
N PRO A 182 22.92 27.54 -3.96
CA PRO A 182 21.93 28.26 -4.75
C PRO A 182 20.48 27.83 -4.46
N ASN A 183 20.29 26.75 -3.70
CA ASN A 183 19.01 26.07 -3.54
C ASN A 183 18.30 26.42 -2.23
N HIS A 184 19.03 26.94 -1.25
CA HIS A 184 18.50 27.29 0.05
C HIS A 184 18.57 28.80 0.32
N PHE A 185 17.83 29.25 1.34
CA PHE A 185 17.72 30.68 1.67
C PHE A 185 19.02 31.35 2.15
N HIS A 186 20.07 30.57 2.44
CA HIS A 186 21.36 31.06 2.93
C HIS A 186 22.52 30.49 2.11
N PRO A 187 23.50 31.30 1.66
CA PRO A 187 24.60 30.82 0.82
C PRO A 187 25.50 29.79 1.53
N ASP A 188 25.63 29.86 2.85
CA ASP A 188 26.37 28.89 3.67
C ASP A 188 25.49 27.77 4.25
N TYR A 189 24.26 27.59 3.73
CA TYR A 189 23.34 26.57 4.22
C TYR A 189 24.00 25.19 4.20
N PHE A 190 24.38 24.72 3.00
CA PHE A 190 25.47 23.77 2.86
C PHE A 190 26.79 24.54 2.75
N GLY A 191 27.01 25.29 1.67
CA GLY A 191 28.23 26.08 1.48
C GLY A 191 29.47 25.23 1.15
N VAL A 192 30.58 25.89 0.84
CA VAL A 192 31.80 25.23 0.32
C VAL A 192 32.34 24.17 1.29
N GLY A 193 32.59 22.97 0.78
CA GLY A 193 33.12 21.82 1.51
C GLY A 193 32.08 21.01 2.28
N LYS A 194 30.79 21.33 2.16
CA LYS A 194 29.70 20.62 2.84
C LYS A 194 28.91 19.71 1.92
N ARG A 195 28.38 18.63 2.49
CA ARG A 195 27.73 17.54 1.78
C ARG A 195 26.20 17.63 1.89
N TRP A 196 25.53 17.21 0.83
CA TRP A 196 24.07 17.10 0.77
C TRP A 196 23.62 16.03 -0.20
N HIS A 197 22.39 15.55 -0.05
CA HIS A 197 21.87 14.48 -0.88
C HIS A 197 21.35 14.96 -2.23
N LEU A 198 21.50 14.13 -3.27
CA LEU A 198 20.85 14.34 -4.56
C LEU A 198 19.32 14.49 -4.38
N PRO A 199 18.71 15.61 -4.79
CA PRO A 199 17.30 15.87 -4.54
C PRO A 199 16.45 14.99 -5.45
N ARG A 200 15.56 14.20 -4.85
CA ARG A 200 14.59 13.34 -5.55
C ARG A 200 13.18 13.90 -5.39
N THR A 201 12.88 14.97 -6.12
CA THR A 201 11.63 15.73 -6.01
C THR A 201 10.40 14.86 -6.25
N GLU A 202 10.44 13.99 -7.24
CA GLU A 202 9.33 13.09 -7.60
C GLU A 202 8.98 12.19 -6.41
N ARG A 203 10.00 11.67 -5.73
CA ARG A 203 9.83 10.82 -4.55
C ARG A 203 9.26 11.60 -3.36
N MET A 204 9.73 12.83 -3.14
CA MET A 204 9.20 13.70 -2.09
C MET A 204 7.71 13.99 -2.32
N GLU A 205 7.30 14.20 -3.57
CA GLU A 205 5.89 14.45 -3.92
C GLU A 205 4.99 13.27 -3.59
N VAL A 206 5.43 12.03 -3.84
CA VAL A 206 4.65 10.83 -3.43
C VAL A 206 4.47 10.80 -1.91
N ALA A 207 5.50 11.13 -1.13
CA ALA A 207 5.40 11.24 0.33
C ALA A 207 4.42 12.35 0.72
N TYR A 208 4.54 13.53 0.13
CA TYR A 208 3.63 14.65 0.40
C TYR A 208 2.17 14.33 0.05
N GLN A 209 1.90 13.59 -1.02
CA GLN A 209 0.56 13.13 -1.37
C GLN A 209 0.00 12.22 -0.26
N ARG A 210 0.83 11.34 0.30
CA ARG A 210 0.43 10.50 1.43
C ARG A 210 0.15 11.31 2.70
N ALA A 211 0.98 12.30 3.00
CA ALA A 211 0.71 13.22 4.11
C ALA A 211 -0.62 13.95 3.91
N ARG A 212 -0.84 14.52 2.72
CA ARG A 212 -2.10 15.18 2.37
C ARG A 212 -3.29 14.26 2.59
N GLN A 213 -3.24 13.04 2.05
CA GLN A 213 -4.29 12.04 2.24
C GLN A 213 -4.56 11.76 3.72
N ALA A 214 -3.52 11.67 4.55
CA ALA A 214 -3.68 11.43 5.99
C ALA A 214 -4.37 12.60 6.70
N PHE A 215 -3.98 13.84 6.41
CA PHE A 215 -4.64 15.04 6.97
C PHE A 215 -6.09 15.16 6.49
N GLU A 216 -6.34 15.01 5.19
CA GLU A 216 -7.68 15.10 4.59
C GLU A 216 -8.62 14.01 5.10
N ALA A 217 -8.12 12.79 5.31
CA ALA A 217 -8.91 11.67 5.86
C ALA A 217 -9.44 11.94 7.28
N ASP A 218 -8.83 12.87 8.00
CA ASP A 218 -9.21 13.27 9.36
C ASP A 218 -9.86 14.66 9.42
N GLY A 219 -10.21 15.24 8.27
CA GLY A 219 -10.80 16.57 8.19
C GLY A 219 -9.86 17.70 8.61
N ARG A 220 -8.54 17.49 8.53
CA ARG A 220 -7.49 18.46 8.87
C ARG A 220 -6.92 19.09 7.60
N GLY A 221 -6.53 20.35 7.70
CA GLY A 221 -5.95 21.10 6.59
C GLY A 221 -4.43 21.01 6.56
N ILE A 222 -3.86 20.88 5.36
CA ILE A 222 -2.44 21.12 5.11
C ILE A 222 -2.28 21.91 3.80
N PHE A 223 -1.65 23.08 3.88
CA PHE A 223 -1.69 24.09 2.83
C PHE A 223 -0.29 24.61 2.49
N ASN A 224 -0.04 24.94 1.23
CA ASN A 224 1.19 25.59 0.80
C ASN A 224 1.02 27.13 0.82
N ALA A 225 1.65 27.80 1.78
CA ALA A 225 1.69 29.24 1.92
C ALA A 225 3.00 29.87 1.40
N SER A 226 3.84 29.09 0.70
CA SER A 226 5.09 29.60 0.11
C SER A 226 4.81 30.63 -0.98
N ARG A 227 5.61 31.71 -1.03
CA ARG A 227 5.58 32.67 -2.14
C ARG A 227 6.25 32.06 -3.37
N GLY A 228 5.44 31.55 -4.30
CA GLY A 228 5.93 30.87 -5.51
C GLY A 228 6.32 29.41 -5.24
N GLY A 229 7.34 28.94 -5.96
CA GLY A 229 7.78 27.53 -5.90
C GLY A 229 7.00 26.60 -6.84
N ARG A 230 7.46 25.35 -6.96
CA ARG A 230 6.92 24.32 -7.85
C ARG A 230 6.09 23.23 -7.15
N LEU A 231 5.99 23.27 -5.81
CA LEU A 231 5.23 22.27 -5.07
C LEU A 231 3.72 22.52 -5.17
N GLU A 232 3.03 21.70 -5.97
CA GLU A 232 1.58 21.80 -6.18
C GLU A 232 0.76 20.71 -5.46
N VAL A 233 1.42 19.83 -4.70
CA VAL A 233 0.73 18.73 -3.98
C VAL A 233 -0.31 19.24 -2.98
N PHE A 234 -0.06 20.38 -2.33
CA PHE A 234 -0.94 20.96 -1.32
C PHE A 234 -1.65 22.21 -1.84
N PRO A 235 -2.93 22.45 -1.48
CA PRO A 235 -3.65 23.65 -1.89
C PRO A 235 -2.91 24.93 -1.45
N ARG A 236 -2.83 25.91 -2.35
CA ARG A 236 -2.11 27.16 -2.11
C ARG A 236 -2.96 28.18 -1.37
N VAL A 237 -2.35 28.87 -0.42
CA VAL A 237 -2.96 29.99 0.30
C VAL A 237 -1.98 31.17 0.36
N SER A 238 -2.49 32.39 0.46
CA SER A 238 -1.63 33.56 0.61
C SER A 238 -1.08 33.65 2.03
N TYR A 239 0.25 33.71 2.18
CA TYR A 239 0.88 33.91 3.49
C TYR A 239 0.34 35.15 4.21
N ASP A 240 0.14 36.26 3.48
CA ASP A 240 -0.29 37.52 4.08
C ASP A 240 -1.76 37.51 4.52
N SER A 241 -2.62 36.68 3.91
CA SER A 241 -4.02 36.58 4.32
C SER A 241 -4.18 35.81 5.64
N LEU A 242 -3.22 34.95 6.02
CA LEU A 242 -3.26 34.16 7.26
C LEU A 242 -3.18 34.99 8.54
N PHE A 243 -2.77 36.26 8.43
CA PHE A 243 -2.58 37.19 9.56
C PHE A 243 -3.49 38.43 9.46
N GLN A 244 -4.38 38.48 8.46
CA GLN A 244 -5.38 39.54 8.38
C GLN A 244 -6.59 39.16 9.25
N PRO A 245 -7.23 40.12 9.94
CA PRO A 245 -8.53 39.87 10.53
C PRO A 245 -9.52 39.49 9.42
N PRO A 246 -10.52 38.64 9.69
CA PRO A 246 -11.49 38.25 8.67
C PRO A 246 -12.10 39.50 8.06
N ARG A 247 -11.83 39.75 6.78
CA ARG A 247 -12.54 40.79 6.05
C ARG A 247 -13.98 40.33 5.96
N LYS A 248 -14.86 40.90 6.79
CA LYS A 248 -16.27 41.01 6.43
C LYS A 248 -16.32 41.88 5.18
N ALA A 249 -16.22 41.25 4.01
CA ALA A 249 -16.59 41.88 2.76
C ALA A 249 -18.05 42.31 2.94
N LYS A 250 -18.27 43.63 3.02
CA LYS A 250 -19.61 44.20 2.96
C LYS A 250 -20.02 44.12 1.48
N LEU A 251 -20.45 42.92 1.07
CA LEU A 251 -21.12 42.73 -0.21
C LEU A 251 -22.43 43.50 -0.14
N VAL A 252 -22.53 44.54 -0.98
CA VAL A 252 -23.81 45.17 -1.29
C VAL A 252 -24.48 44.27 -2.30
N PHE A 253 -25.53 43.57 -1.86
CA PHE A 253 -26.33 42.71 -2.72
C PHE A 253 -27.32 43.58 -3.52
N PRO A 254 -27.47 43.38 -4.83
CA PRO A 254 -28.72 43.74 -5.48
C PRO A 254 -29.83 42.83 -4.92
N GLU A 255 -30.98 43.42 -4.57
CA GLU A 255 -32.14 42.62 -4.18
C GLU A 255 -32.56 41.69 -5.33
N PRO A 256 -33.01 40.46 -5.03
CA PRO A 256 -33.49 39.53 -6.05
C PRO A 256 -34.72 40.11 -6.77
N PRO A 257 -34.83 39.98 -8.10
CA PRO A 257 -36.08 40.24 -8.79
C PRO A 257 -37.14 39.27 -8.24
N LEU A 258 -38.25 39.82 -7.75
CA LEU A 258 -39.45 39.06 -7.41
C LEU A 258 -40.19 38.72 -8.70
N GLY A 259 -39.87 37.56 -9.27
CA GLY A 259 -40.59 36.96 -10.40
C GLY A 259 -39.67 36.45 -11.52
N PRO A 260 -40.15 35.52 -12.36
CA PRO A 260 -39.38 35.07 -13.51
C PRO A 260 -39.14 36.24 -14.48
N ASP A 261 -37.89 36.43 -14.88
CA ASP A 261 -37.56 37.33 -15.99
C ASP A 261 -38.08 36.67 -17.28
N GLU A 262 -39.06 37.29 -17.94
CA GLU A 262 -39.70 36.74 -19.14
C GLU A 262 -38.71 36.49 -20.30
N ASN A 263 -37.50 37.08 -20.26
CA ASN A 263 -36.44 36.80 -21.24
C ASN A 263 -35.56 35.59 -20.89
N LEU A 264 -35.46 35.18 -19.61
CA LEU A 264 -34.61 34.07 -19.18
C LEU A 264 -35.30 32.73 -19.40
N ARG A 265 -34.69 31.90 -20.25
CA ARG A 265 -35.17 30.54 -20.58
C ARG A 265 -34.62 29.47 -19.63
N ILE A 266 -33.39 29.64 -19.13
CA ILE A 266 -32.69 28.61 -18.33
C ILE A 266 -31.72 29.24 -17.31
N SER A 267 -31.67 28.68 -16.09
CA SER A 267 -30.77 29.07 -15.01
C SER A 267 -29.81 27.92 -14.80
N VAL A 268 -28.51 28.17 -14.90
CA VAL A 268 -27.48 27.17 -14.67
C VAL A 268 -26.97 27.31 -13.25
N VAL A 269 -27.10 26.26 -12.46
CA VAL A 269 -26.63 26.20 -11.08
C VAL A 269 -25.36 25.37 -11.02
N VAL A 270 -24.28 25.99 -10.53
CA VAL A 270 -22.99 25.34 -10.24
C VAL A 270 -22.80 25.31 -8.74
N CYS A 271 -22.82 24.13 -8.14
CA CYS A 271 -22.53 23.97 -6.71
C CYS A 271 -21.03 23.75 -6.54
N THR A 272 -20.38 24.52 -5.67
CA THR A 272 -18.93 24.42 -5.47
C THR A 272 -18.55 24.37 -4.00
N TYR A 273 -17.51 23.59 -3.70
CA TYR A 273 -16.88 23.55 -2.39
C TYR A 273 -15.38 23.28 -2.54
N ARG A 274 -14.57 24.30 -2.25
CA ARG A 274 -13.09 24.23 -2.26
C ARG A 274 -12.47 23.66 -3.54
N ASN A 275 -12.99 24.03 -4.70
CA ASN A 275 -12.50 23.56 -6.01
C ASN A 275 -12.21 24.71 -7.00
N PRO A 276 -11.42 25.73 -6.61
CA PRO A 276 -11.25 26.95 -7.40
C PRO A 276 -10.65 26.70 -8.79
N GLY A 277 -9.80 25.69 -8.94
CA GLY A 277 -9.10 25.42 -10.20
C GLY A 277 -9.99 24.87 -11.32
N LEU A 278 -10.89 23.92 -11.01
CA LEU A 278 -11.82 23.38 -12.00
C LEU A 278 -13.03 24.29 -12.18
N LEU A 279 -13.47 24.98 -11.11
CA LEU A 279 -14.56 25.96 -11.18
C LEU A 279 -14.28 27.04 -12.24
N GLU A 280 -13.04 27.54 -12.34
CA GLU A 280 -12.66 28.54 -13.35
C GLU A 280 -12.90 28.03 -14.79
N LYS A 281 -12.62 26.74 -15.06
CA LYS A 281 -12.86 26.10 -16.36
C LYS A 281 -14.35 25.91 -16.63
N THR A 282 -15.09 25.42 -15.63
CA THR A 282 -16.56 25.28 -15.71
C THR A 282 -17.20 26.61 -16.05
N LEU A 283 -16.86 27.69 -15.34
CA LEU A 283 -17.41 29.03 -15.61
C LEU A 283 -17.03 29.56 -16.99
N ALA A 284 -15.80 29.36 -17.43
CA ALA A 284 -15.38 29.73 -18.78
C ALA A 284 -16.19 29.00 -19.85
N SER A 285 -16.46 27.70 -19.68
CA SER A 285 -17.29 26.91 -20.62
C SER A 285 -18.75 27.36 -20.67
N LEU A 286 -19.31 27.74 -19.51
CA LEU A 286 -20.69 28.21 -19.38
C LEU A 286 -20.92 29.60 -19.98
N LEU A 287 -19.90 30.45 -20.03
CA LEU A 287 -19.97 31.75 -20.72
C LEU A 287 -19.72 31.63 -22.23
N ASN A 288 -19.27 30.46 -22.70
CA ASN A 288 -19.00 30.18 -24.11
C ASN A 288 -20.12 29.35 -24.78
N GLN A 289 -21.37 29.65 -24.45
CA GLN A 289 -22.54 28.96 -25.00
C GLN A 289 -23.03 29.62 -26.30
N THR A 290 -23.62 28.83 -27.21
CA THR A 290 -24.25 29.32 -28.44
C THR A 290 -25.59 30.01 -28.18
N LEU A 291 -26.20 29.75 -27.03
CA LEU A 291 -27.40 30.42 -26.57
C LEU A 291 -27.06 31.88 -26.23
N ASP A 292 -27.91 32.82 -26.65
CA ASP A 292 -27.75 34.24 -26.30
C ASP A 292 -27.69 34.42 -24.78
N SER A 293 -26.65 35.13 -24.31
CA SER A 293 -26.43 35.48 -22.90
C SER A 293 -27.61 36.18 -22.21
N ALA A 294 -28.50 36.82 -22.97
CA ALA A 294 -29.73 37.41 -22.42
C ALA A 294 -30.81 36.36 -22.08
N ARG A 295 -30.64 35.10 -22.49
CA ARG A 295 -31.62 34.02 -22.28
C ARG A 295 -31.22 33.01 -21.22
N TYR A 296 -30.05 33.16 -20.60
CA TYR A 296 -29.65 32.32 -19.48
C TYR A 296 -28.90 33.09 -18.40
N GLU A 297 -28.94 32.58 -17.18
CA GLU A 297 -28.12 33.06 -16.08
C GLU A 297 -27.26 31.93 -15.52
N VAL A 298 -26.10 32.27 -14.95
CA VAL A 298 -25.23 31.33 -14.25
C VAL A 298 -25.17 31.72 -12.78
N ILE A 299 -25.46 30.76 -11.91
CA ILE A 299 -25.53 30.91 -10.47
C ILE A 299 -24.50 29.96 -9.86
N VAL A 300 -23.47 30.52 -9.23
CA VAL A 300 -22.52 29.76 -8.43
C VAL A 300 -22.98 29.77 -6.99
N VAL A 301 -23.24 28.58 -6.47
CA VAL A 301 -23.52 28.36 -5.05
C VAL A 301 -22.25 27.87 -4.38
N ASP A 302 -21.59 28.77 -3.67
CA ASP A 302 -20.45 28.45 -2.81
C ASP A 302 -20.98 27.88 -1.49
N ASN A 303 -20.74 26.58 -1.31
CA ASN A 303 -21.20 25.84 -0.16
C ASN A 303 -20.16 25.86 0.95
N ASN A 304 -20.02 27.02 1.59
CA ASN A 304 -19.18 27.23 2.76
C ASN A 304 -17.67 27.03 2.51
N SER A 305 -17.16 27.46 1.35
CA SER A 305 -15.72 27.44 1.07
C SER A 305 -14.96 28.49 1.91
N ASN A 306 -13.72 28.14 2.29
CA ASN A 306 -12.82 29.01 3.06
C ASN A 306 -11.45 29.19 2.36
N ASP A 307 -11.40 28.93 1.06
CA ASP A 307 -10.23 29.05 0.19
C ASP A 307 -10.42 30.16 -0.85
N SER A 308 -9.70 30.12 -1.98
CA SER A 308 -9.79 31.13 -3.04
C SER A 308 -11.02 31.01 -3.95
N THR A 309 -12.01 30.18 -3.62
CA THR A 309 -13.24 30.01 -4.41
C THR A 309 -13.97 31.34 -4.68
N PRO A 310 -14.20 32.23 -3.68
CA PRO A 310 -14.83 33.53 -3.92
C PRO A 310 -14.02 34.42 -4.87
N ASP A 311 -12.69 34.35 -4.82
CA ASP A 311 -11.80 35.14 -5.68
C ASP A 311 -11.88 34.70 -7.15
N VAL A 312 -12.14 33.41 -7.41
CA VAL A 312 -12.37 32.89 -8.77
C VAL A 312 -13.69 33.42 -9.31
N VAL A 313 -14.79 33.31 -8.55
CA VAL A 313 -16.11 33.78 -9.00
C VAL A 313 -16.10 35.29 -9.27
N ALA A 314 -15.38 36.07 -8.47
CA ALA A 314 -15.26 37.52 -8.65
C ALA A 314 -14.64 37.94 -10.00
N ARG A 315 -13.90 37.04 -10.69
CA ARG A 315 -13.37 37.29 -12.04
C ARG A 315 -14.43 37.19 -13.14
N PHE A 316 -15.59 36.63 -12.83
CA PHE A 316 -16.71 36.43 -13.76
C PHE A 316 -17.90 37.31 -13.34
N PRO A 317 -17.89 38.62 -13.64
CA PRO A 317 -18.88 39.58 -13.13
C PRO A 317 -20.31 39.34 -13.63
N SER A 318 -20.49 38.55 -14.70
CA SER A 318 -21.80 38.13 -15.22
C SER A 318 -22.40 36.93 -14.48
N VAL A 319 -21.64 36.32 -13.57
CA VAL A 319 -22.08 35.17 -12.76
C VAL A 319 -22.63 35.64 -11.43
N ARG A 320 -23.78 35.08 -11.04
CA ARG A 320 -24.41 35.37 -9.75
C ARG A 320 -23.83 34.48 -8.67
N TYR A 321 -23.25 35.08 -7.64
CA TYR A 321 -22.71 34.36 -6.48
C TYR A 321 -23.77 34.23 -5.37
N VAL A 322 -23.91 33.03 -4.82
CA VAL A 322 -24.77 32.69 -3.69
C VAL A 322 -23.92 31.95 -2.67
N PHE A 323 -23.91 32.42 -1.43
CA PHE A 323 -23.23 31.73 -0.34
C PHE A 323 -24.25 30.90 0.45
N GLU A 324 -24.00 29.60 0.61
CA GLU A 324 -24.80 28.69 1.42
C GLU A 324 -23.99 28.23 2.64
N PRO A 325 -24.29 28.73 3.85
CA PRO A 325 -23.55 28.38 5.06
C PRO A 325 -23.78 26.93 5.54
N GLU A 326 -24.88 26.28 5.15
CA GLU A 326 -25.16 24.89 5.53
C GLU A 326 -24.42 23.92 4.61
N GLN A 327 -23.41 23.23 5.14
CA GLN A 327 -22.58 22.31 4.35
C GLN A 327 -23.39 21.09 3.86
N GLY A 328 -23.36 20.83 2.55
CA GLY A 328 -23.94 19.65 1.91
C GLY A 328 -24.34 19.94 0.46
N LEU A 329 -24.16 18.96 -0.43
CA LEU A 329 -24.48 19.14 -1.86
C LEU A 329 -25.96 19.48 -2.10
N SER A 330 -26.87 18.81 -1.40
CA SER A 330 -28.31 19.10 -1.51
C SER A 330 -28.68 20.48 -0.96
N ALA A 331 -28.02 20.95 0.10
CA ALA A 331 -28.20 22.32 0.61
C ALA A 331 -27.81 23.36 -0.45
N ALA A 332 -26.66 23.16 -1.10
CA ALA A 332 -26.20 24.00 -2.19
C ALA A 332 -27.16 24.01 -3.39
N ARG A 333 -27.61 22.84 -3.84
CA ARG A 333 -28.59 22.74 -4.95
C ARG A 333 -29.90 23.44 -4.62
N ASN A 334 -30.39 23.28 -3.39
CA ASN A 334 -31.62 23.92 -2.94
C ASN A 334 -31.46 25.46 -2.86
N ALA A 335 -30.30 25.97 -2.45
CA ALA A 335 -29.99 27.40 -2.51
C ALA A 335 -29.98 27.91 -3.96
N GLY A 336 -29.43 27.12 -4.88
CA GLY A 336 -29.47 27.41 -6.32
C GLY A 336 -30.90 27.46 -6.88
N ILE A 337 -31.76 26.50 -6.50
CA ILE A 337 -33.19 26.49 -6.90
C ILE A 337 -33.90 27.76 -6.42
N ARG A 338 -33.65 28.19 -5.17
CA ARG A 338 -34.23 29.42 -4.61
C ARG A 338 -33.72 30.68 -5.31
N ALA A 339 -32.46 30.69 -5.75
CA ALA A 339 -31.83 31.82 -6.40
C ALA A 339 -32.18 31.95 -7.89
N ALA A 340 -32.45 30.82 -8.56
CA ALA A 340 -32.79 30.76 -9.97
C ALA A 340 -34.02 31.63 -10.30
N SER A 341 -34.02 32.23 -11.48
CA SER A 341 -35.10 33.13 -11.96
C SER A 341 -35.86 32.56 -13.18
N SER A 342 -35.39 31.50 -13.84
CA SER A 342 -36.08 30.92 -15.01
C SER A 342 -36.93 29.68 -14.71
N ASP A 343 -37.77 29.28 -15.67
CA ASP A 343 -38.61 28.08 -15.56
C ASP A 343 -37.83 26.77 -15.68
N ILE A 344 -36.69 26.74 -16.36
CA ILE A 344 -35.82 25.57 -16.46
C ILE A 344 -34.57 25.82 -15.62
N ILE A 345 -34.22 24.87 -14.76
CA ILE A 345 -33.04 24.93 -13.89
C ILE A 345 -32.12 23.78 -14.28
N ALA A 346 -30.95 24.09 -14.81
CA ALA A 346 -29.91 23.14 -15.15
C ALA A 346 -28.85 23.09 -14.05
N PHE A 347 -28.26 21.91 -13.86
CA PHE A 347 -27.18 21.64 -12.92
C PHE A 347 -26.00 21.08 -13.69
N ILE A 348 -24.82 21.57 -13.32
CA ILE A 348 -23.52 21.07 -13.76
C ILE A 348 -22.57 21.12 -12.55
N ASP A 349 -21.73 20.10 -12.39
CA ASP A 349 -20.77 20.05 -11.31
C ASP A 349 -19.56 20.98 -11.62
N ASP A 350 -18.87 21.46 -10.59
CA ASP A 350 -17.72 22.38 -10.71
C ASP A 350 -16.43 21.74 -11.24
N ASP A 351 -16.51 20.45 -11.59
CA ASP A 351 -15.48 19.64 -12.24
C ASP A 351 -15.88 19.20 -13.66
N ALA A 352 -16.86 19.86 -14.28
CA ALA A 352 -17.28 19.61 -15.66
C ALA A 352 -17.26 20.85 -16.56
N GLU A 353 -16.87 20.66 -17.82
CA GLU A 353 -16.92 21.68 -18.88
C GLU A 353 -18.13 21.43 -19.79
N ALA A 354 -18.97 22.44 -20.01
CA ALA A 354 -20.12 22.33 -20.90
C ALA A 354 -19.73 22.54 -22.36
N ASP A 355 -20.22 21.69 -23.27
CA ASP A 355 -20.08 21.94 -24.70
C ASP A 355 -20.78 23.26 -25.09
N PRO A 356 -20.32 24.00 -26.12
CA PRO A 356 -20.93 25.27 -26.52
C PRO A 356 -22.43 25.18 -26.83
N GLY A 357 -22.89 24.04 -27.34
CA GLY A 357 -24.31 23.80 -27.67
C GLY A 357 -25.15 23.24 -26.51
N TRP A 358 -24.58 23.05 -25.31
CA TRP A 358 -25.20 22.32 -24.21
C TRP A 358 -26.56 22.90 -23.80
N LEU A 359 -26.64 24.21 -23.52
CA LEU A 359 -27.91 24.85 -23.13
C LEU A 359 -28.96 24.82 -24.24
N GLN A 360 -28.54 25.00 -25.49
CA GLN A 360 -29.45 24.96 -26.63
C GLN A 360 -30.03 23.55 -26.80
N ALA A 361 -29.22 22.51 -26.66
CA ALA A 361 -29.66 21.11 -26.74
C ALA A 361 -30.65 20.72 -25.64
N LEU A 362 -30.47 21.22 -24.41
CA LEU A 362 -31.46 21.02 -23.33
C LEU A 362 -32.79 21.69 -23.66
N LEU A 363 -32.77 22.96 -24.09
CA LEU A 363 -33.96 23.72 -24.47
C LEU A 363 -34.73 23.10 -25.64
N GLU A 364 -34.03 22.55 -26.64
CA GLU A 364 -34.65 21.85 -27.78
C GLU A 364 -35.53 20.68 -27.33
N VAL A 365 -35.14 19.95 -26.29
CA VAL A 365 -35.96 18.85 -25.75
C VAL A 365 -37.21 19.40 -25.07
N TYR A 366 -37.09 20.45 -24.24
CA TYR A 366 -38.27 21.05 -23.59
C TYR A 366 -39.24 21.70 -24.58
N ASP A 367 -38.74 22.25 -25.68
CA ASP A 367 -39.57 22.85 -26.74
C ASP A 367 -40.27 21.77 -27.58
N SER A 368 -39.57 20.67 -27.90
CA SER A 368 -40.12 19.56 -28.70
C SER A 368 -41.00 18.60 -27.90
N VAL A 369 -40.76 18.49 -26.58
CA VAL A 369 -41.51 17.65 -25.65
C VAL A 369 -41.98 18.51 -24.48
N PRO A 370 -43.09 19.25 -24.62
CA PRO A 370 -43.55 20.19 -23.59
C PRO A 370 -43.77 19.54 -22.21
N ASN A 371 -44.15 18.26 -22.17
CA ASN A 371 -44.40 17.50 -20.94
C ASN A 371 -43.13 16.91 -20.28
N ALA A 372 -41.93 17.10 -20.86
CA ALA A 372 -40.69 16.67 -20.22
C ALA A 372 -40.48 17.49 -18.94
N LEU A 373 -40.37 16.79 -17.80
CA LEU A 373 -40.14 17.43 -16.50
C LEU A 373 -38.65 17.52 -16.15
N ALA A 374 -37.86 16.58 -16.67
CA ALA A 374 -36.41 16.56 -16.51
C ALA A 374 -35.74 16.14 -17.81
N VAL A 375 -34.58 16.73 -18.09
CA VAL A 375 -33.76 16.43 -19.26
C VAL A 375 -32.31 16.33 -18.78
N GLY A 376 -31.56 15.39 -19.31
CA GLY A 376 -30.11 15.33 -19.10
C GLY A 376 -29.43 14.83 -20.35
N GLY A 377 -28.11 14.80 -20.32
CA GLY A 377 -27.34 14.42 -21.49
C GLY A 377 -26.10 13.62 -21.19
N LYS A 378 -25.22 13.62 -22.18
CA LYS A 378 -24.00 12.80 -22.17
C LYS A 378 -22.94 13.43 -21.25
N ALA A 379 -22.21 12.60 -20.52
CA ALA A 379 -21.06 13.01 -19.72
C ALA A 379 -19.83 12.21 -20.19
N ASP A 380 -18.99 12.87 -20.99
CA ASP A 380 -17.76 12.28 -21.52
C ASP A 380 -16.58 12.57 -20.59
N PRO A 381 -15.61 11.66 -20.45
CA PRO A 381 -14.50 11.85 -19.54
C PRO A 381 -13.43 12.81 -20.10
N ILE A 382 -12.93 13.69 -19.24
CA ILE A 382 -11.57 14.25 -19.32
C ILE A 382 -10.72 13.47 -18.32
N TRP A 383 -9.85 12.60 -18.83
CA TRP A 383 -8.95 11.82 -17.99
C TRP A 383 -7.75 12.70 -17.57
N ASP A 384 -7.70 13.13 -16.31
CA ASP A 384 -6.55 13.93 -15.80
C ASP A 384 -5.28 13.06 -15.60
N ALA A 385 -5.42 11.74 -15.71
CA ALA A 385 -4.34 10.74 -15.71
C ALA A 385 -4.73 9.55 -16.62
N PRO A 386 -3.76 8.75 -17.12
CA PRO A 386 -4.08 7.58 -17.94
C PRO A 386 -4.97 6.56 -17.18
N PRO A 387 -6.11 6.14 -17.73
CA PRO A 387 -6.97 5.16 -17.07
C PRO A 387 -6.27 3.79 -16.99
N PRO A 388 -6.34 3.08 -15.85
CA PRO A 388 -5.70 1.76 -15.72
C PRO A 388 -6.44 0.71 -16.55
N SER A 389 -5.73 -0.33 -16.99
CA SER A 389 -6.26 -1.34 -17.93
C SER A 389 -7.47 -2.14 -17.42
N TRP A 390 -7.70 -2.18 -16.10
CA TRP A 390 -8.87 -2.84 -15.51
C TRP A 390 -10.12 -1.95 -15.51
N LEU A 391 -9.99 -0.64 -15.72
CA LEU A 391 -11.08 0.33 -15.69
C LEU A 391 -11.72 0.42 -17.07
N ASP A 392 -12.63 -0.52 -17.34
CA ASP A 392 -13.44 -0.56 -18.56
C ASP A 392 -14.80 0.17 -18.41
N GLU A 393 -15.60 0.14 -19.47
CA GLU A 393 -16.91 0.82 -19.56
C GLU A 393 -17.89 0.41 -18.47
N ASN A 394 -17.74 -0.77 -17.84
CA ASN A 394 -18.63 -1.20 -16.75
C ASN A 394 -18.48 -0.32 -15.50
N TYR A 395 -17.37 0.40 -15.36
CA TYR A 395 -17.07 1.26 -14.23
C TYR A 395 -17.32 2.75 -14.50
N HIS A 396 -17.83 3.10 -15.69
CA HIS A 396 -18.10 4.48 -16.07
C HIS A 396 -19.21 5.13 -15.21
N ARG A 397 -20.27 4.39 -14.86
CA ARG A 397 -21.37 4.94 -14.04
C ARG A 397 -20.94 5.40 -12.64
N PRO A 398 -20.17 4.61 -11.86
CA PRO A 398 -19.57 5.08 -10.60
C PRO A 398 -18.72 6.35 -10.71
N LEU A 399 -18.18 6.62 -11.89
CA LEU A 399 -17.39 7.81 -12.21
C LEU A 399 -18.22 9.00 -12.66
N SER A 400 -19.56 8.87 -12.71
CA SER A 400 -20.48 9.88 -13.24
C SER A 400 -20.34 10.11 -14.75
N LEU A 401 -19.92 9.07 -15.49
CA LEU A 401 -19.89 9.07 -16.95
C LEU A 401 -21.16 8.39 -17.48
N ILE A 402 -21.84 9.05 -18.43
CA ILE A 402 -23.11 8.57 -19.00
C ILE A 402 -23.14 8.73 -20.51
N ASP A 403 -23.54 7.66 -21.19
CA ASP A 403 -23.98 7.62 -22.57
C ASP A 403 -25.15 6.63 -22.69
N TRP A 404 -26.33 7.11 -23.07
CA TRP A 404 -27.55 6.30 -23.26
C TRP A 404 -27.91 6.06 -24.72
N GLY A 405 -26.96 6.31 -25.64
CA GLY A 405 -27.10 6.12 -27.08
C GLY A 405 -27.22 7.45 -27.83
N SER A 406 -27.58 7.37 -29.11
CA SER A 406 -27.55 8.50 -30.06
C SER A 406 -28.90 9.17 -30.33
N GLU A 407 -29.95 8.82 -29.58
CA GLU A 407 -31.31 9.33 -29.80
C GLU A 407 -31.83 10.13 -28.60
N ILE A 408 -32.64 11.15 -28.90
CA ILE A 408 -33.44 11.85 -27.89
C ILE A 408 -34.62 10.95 -27.54
N ARG A 409 -34.70 10.50 -26.29
CA ARG A 409 -35.73 9.55 -25.86
C ARG A 409 -36.04 9.69 -24.37
N PRO A 410 -37.24 9.28 -23.93
CA PRO A 410 -37.50 9.12 -22.51
C PRO A 410 -36.65 7.96 -21.96
N LEU A 411 -36.12 8.14 -20.76
CA LEU A 411 -35.39 7.13 -20.02
C LEU A 411 -36.37 6.16 -19.35
N ARG A 412 -35.93 4.92 -19.22
CA ARG A 412 -36.68 3.85 -18.52
C ARG A 412 -35.81 3.29 -17.43
N TRP A 413 -36.37 3.16 -16.22
CA TRP A 413 -35.65 2.61 -15.08
C TRP A 413 -34.97 1.27 -15.44
N PRO A 414 -33.67 1.06 -15.14
CA PRO A 414 -32.80 1.83 -14.24
C PRO A 414 -31.96 2.95 -14.90
N GLU A 415 -32.22 3.32 -16.15
CA GLU A 415 -31.57 4.45 -16.81
C GLU A 415 -31.96 5.77 -16.13
N ARG A 416 -31.01 6.69 -16.01
CA ARG A 416 -31.20 7.96 -15.29
C ARG A 416 -30.25 9.04 -15.80
N ILE A 417 -30.63 10.29 -15.58
CA ILE A 417 -29.73 11.45 -15.67
C ILE A 417 -28.97 11.57 -14.34
N ILE A 418 -27.88 12.34 -14.33
CA ILE A 418 -27.03 12.50 -13.14
C ILE A 418 -26.70 13.95 -12.87
N GLY A 419 -26.37 14.25 -11.62
CA GLY A 419 -26.08 15.60 -11.12
C GLY A 419 -25.17 16.46 -12.00
N VAL A 420 -24.13 15.88 -12.59
CA VAL A 420 -23.16 16.59 -13.46
C VAL A 420 -23.75 17.08 -14.78
N ASN A 421 -24.87 16.50 -15.25
CA ASN A 421 -25.54 16.91 -16.49
C ASN A 421 -27.04 16.62 -16.41
N CYS A 422 -27.77 17.46 -15.69
CA CYS A 422 -29.22 17.36 -15.59
C CYS A 422 -29.90 18.73 -15.54
N SER A 423 -31.17 18.76 -15.91
CA SER A 423 -32.03 19.92 -15.79
C SER A 423 -33.45 19.52 -15.46
N PHE A 424 -34.18 20.42 -14.80
CA PHE A 424 -35.54 20.21 -14.33
C PHE A 424 -36.39 21.44 -14.63
N ARG A 425 -37.68 21.25 -14.90
CA ARG A 425 -38.63 22.35 -14.79
C ARG A 425 -38.75 22.75 -13.32
N ARG A 426 -38.85 24.05 -13.06
CA ARG A 426 -39.07 24.60 -11.72
C ARG A 426 -40.28 23.97 -11.02
N GLU A 427 -41.32 23.65 -11.78
CA GLU A 427 -42.53 22.99 -11.25
C GLU A 427 -42.26 21.62 -10.61
N VAL A 428 -41.16 20.94 -10.96
CA VAL A 428 -40.75 19.70 -10.29
C VAL A 428 -40.55 19.95 -8.81
N PHE A 429 -39.82 21.02 -8.46
CA PHE A 429 -39.48 21.32 -7.07
C PHE A 429 -40.67 21.83 -6.25
N THR A 430 -41.71 22.37 -6.90
CA THR A 430 -42.96 22.76 -6.24
C THR A 430 -43.93 21.60 -6.07
N ARG A 431 -43.95 20.64 -7.01
CA ARG A 431 -44.88 19.50 -7.00
C ARG A 431 -44.36 18.28 -6.23
N ILE A 432 -43.06 18.01 -6.33
CA ILE A 432 -42.42 16.77 -5.89
C ILE A 432 -41.47 17.00 -4.70
N GLY A 433 -41.07 18.25 -4.47
CA GLY A 433 -40.13 18.66 -3.43
C GLY A 433 -38.72 18.93 -3.97
N SER A 434 -37.92 19.63 -3.17
CA SER A 434 -36.52 19.91 -3.48
C SER A 434 -35.61 18.69 -3.19
N PHE A 435 -34.30 18.80 -3.42
CA PHE A 435 -33.36 17.72 -3.10
C PHE A 435 -33.38 17.43 -1.60
N ASP A 436 -33.46 16.16 -1.21
CA ASP A 436 -33.43 15.77 0.21
C ASP A 436 -32.07 16.11 0.81
N SER A 437 -32.07 16.93 1.87
CA SER A 437 -30.86 17.37 2.57
C SER A 437 -30.15 16.23 3.30
N ALA A 438 -30.79 15.08 3.49
CA ALA A 438 -30.16 13.87 4.01
C ALA A 438 -29.34 13.10 2.95
N LEU A 439 -29.54 13.41 1.66
CA LEU A 439 -28.85 12.77 0.54
C LEU A 439 -27.81 13.72 -0.08
N GLY A 440 -26.95 13.19 -0.94
CA GLY A 440 -25.86 13.94 -1.58
C GLY A 440 -24.62 14.06 -0.70
N ARG A 441 -23.51 14.51 -1.31
CA ARG A 441 -22.20 14.56 -0.62
C ARG A 441 -22.29 15.37 0.67
N MET A 442 -21.79 14.77 1.76
CA MET A 442 -21.72 15.37 3.10
C MET A 442 -20.35 15.10 3.71
N GLY A 443 -19.60 16.17 4.03
CA GLY A 443 -18.27 16.05 4.63
C GLY A 443 -17.34 15.12 3.82
N PRO A 444 -16.63 14.17 4.45
CA PRO A 444 -15.76 13.23 3.75
C PRO A 444 -16.49 12.07 3.07
N PHE A 445 -17.83 11.97 3.16
CA PHE A 445 -18.59 10.80 2.71
C PHE A 445 -19.11 10.96 1.27
N LEU A 446 -18.89 9.92 0.45
CA LEU A 446 -19.31 9.85 -0.96
C LEU A 446 -20.79 9.44 -1.13
N LEU A 447 -21.67 10.04 -0.34
CA LEU A 447 -23.12 9.87 -0.47
C LEU A 447 -23.61 10.48 -1.79
N GLY A 448 -24.76 10.00 -2.26
CA GLY A 448 -25.37 10.43 -3.52
C GLY A 448 -26.87 10.14 -3.54
N SER A 449 -27.40 9.90 -4.74
CA SER A 449 -28.79 9.51 -5.01
C SER A 449 -29.86 10.58 -4.83
N GLU A 450 -29.50 11.80 -4.43
CA GLU A 450 -30.40 12.95 -4.34
C GLU A 450 -31.04 13.30 -5.70
N ASP A 451 -30.27 13.15 -6.79
CA ASP A 451 -30.74 13.31 -8.17
C ASP A 451 -31.65 12.15 -8.62
N THR A 452 -31.32 10.94 -8.18
CA THR A 452 -32.05 9.71 -8.50
C THR A 452 -33.41 9.68 -7.81
N GLU A 453 -33.49 10.20 -6.58
CA GLU A 453 -34.72 10.27 -5.80
C GLU A 453 -35.77 11.17 -6.49
N ILE A 454 -35.38 12.35 -6.97
CA ILE A 454 -36.27 13.25 -7.71
C ILE A 454 -36.76 12.58 -9.00
N GLN A 455 -35.88 11.93 -9.75
CA GLN A 455 -36.26 11.22 -10.99
C GLN A 455 -37.24 10.08 -10.72
N ARG A 456 -37.03 9.33 -9.63
CA ARG A 456 -37.97 8.28 -9.21
C ARG A 456 -39.34 8.88 -8.91
N LYS A 457 -39.41 9.98 -8.15
CA LYS A 457 -40.68 10.65 -7.86
C LYS A 457 -41.35 11.22 -9.12
N ILE A 458 -40.59 11.68 -10.11
CA ILE A 458 -41.11 12.08 -11.44
C ILE A 458 -41.77 10.87 -12.12
N HIS A 459 -41.10 9.72 -12.14
CA HIS A 459 -41.65 8.49 -12.72
C HIS A 459 -42.87 7.96 -11.95
N ASP A 460 -42.84 7.97 -10.62
CA ASP A 460 -43.96 7.54 -9.76
C ASP A 460 -45.19 8.45 -9.95
N ALA A 461 -44.98 9.72 -10.30
CA ALA A 461 -46.03 10.66 -10.69
C ALA A 461 -46.54 10.49 -12.13
N GLY A 462 -46.04 9.48 -12.86
CA GLY A 462 -46.44 9.17 -14.24
C GLY A 462 -45.82 10.09 -15.31
N HIS A 463 -44.75 10.80 -14.97
CA HIS A 463 -44.03 11.69 -15.89
C HIS A 463 -42.71 11.07 -16.38
N ASP A 464 -42.22 11.55 -17.51
CA ASP A 464 -41.00 11.05 -18.14
C ASP A 464 -39.80 11.98 -17.90
N VAL A 465 -38.64 11.35 -17.67
CA VAL A 465 -37.30 11.96 -17.70
C VAL A 465 -36.72 11.69 -19.08
N TYR A 466 -36.16 12.71 -19.73
CA TYR A 466 -35.61 12.59 -21.08
C TYR A 466 -34.09 12.63 -21.11
N TYR A 467 -33.52 11.89 -22.05
CA TYR A 467 -32.11 11.96 -22.40
C TYR A 467 -31.96 12.60 -23.77
N THR A 468 -30.93 13.43 -23.93
CA THR A 468 -30.45 13.93 -25.22
C THR A 468 -28.94 13.71 -25.34
N PRO A 469 -28.45 13.06 -26.41
CA PRO A 469 -27.01 12.90 -26.64
C PRO A 469 -26.34 14.21 -27.07
N ARG A 470 -27.12 15.26 -27.35
CA ARG A 470 -26.62 16.53 -27.86
C ARG A 470 -26.23 17.52 -26.76
N ALA A 471 -26.73 17.32 -25.54
CA ALA A 471 -26.30 18.10 -24.38
C ALA A 471 -25.11 17.38 -23.75
N VAL A 472 -23.90 17.71 -24.20
CA VAL A 472 -22.67 17.06 -23.74
C VAL A 472 -21.99 17.91 -22.67
N VAL A 473 -21.49 17.27 -21.63
CA VAL A 473 -20.49 17.85 -20.73
C VAL A 473 -19.25 16.95 -20.71
N HIS A 474 -18.11 17.55 -20.45
CA HIS A 474 -16.83 16.89 -20.32
C HIS A 474 -16.42 16.89 -18.84
N HIS A 475 -16.50 15.73 -18.19
CA HIS A 475 -16.30 15.56 -16.75
C HIS A 475 -14.85 15.22 -16.42
N HIS A 476 -14.20 16.03 -15.59
CA HIS A 476 -12.86 15.74 -15.09
C HIS A 476 -12.86 14.51 -14.17
N VAL A 477 -12.12 13.48 -14.59
CA VAL A 477 -11.88 12.29 -13.79
C VAL A 477 -10.43 12.29 -13.33
N PRO A 478 -10.14 12.69 -12.08
CA PRO A 478 -8.79 12.65 -11.53
C PRO A 478 -8.36 11.22 -11.21
N GLY A 479 -7.04 10.96 -11.27
CA GLY A 479 -6.47 9.62 -11.09
C GLY A 479 -6.85 8.91 -9.79
N TRP A 480 -7.12 9.65 -8.70
CA TRP A 480 -7.57 9.05 -7.43
C TRP A 480 -8.97 8.44 -7.51
N ARG A 481 -9.84 8.93 -8.41
CA ARG A 481 -11.15 8.32 -8.70
C ARG A 481 -11.02 7.05 -9.54
N MET A 482 -9.88 6.83 -10.19
CA MET A 482 -9.59 5.66 -11.02
C MET A 482 -9.01 4.49 -10.20
N THR A 483 -9.29 4.42 -8.90
CA THR A 483 -8.79 3.37 -8.00
C THR A 483 -9.93 2.43 -7.58
N ARG A 484 -9.62 1.15 -7.35
CA ARG A 484 -10.61 0.19 -6.82
C ARG A 484 -11.14 0.62 -5.44
N ALA A 485 -10.30 1.26 -4.63
CA ALA A 485 -10.68 1.81 -3.33
C ALA A 485 -11.77 2.89 -3.46
N TYR A 486 -11.59 3.85 -4.36
CA TYR A 486 -12.61 4.87 -4.63
C TYR A 486 -13.93 4.23 -5.11
N LEU A 487 -13.87 3.26 -6.02
CA LEU A 487 -15.07 2.60 -6.52
C LEU A 487 -15.83 1.87 -5.40
N LEU A 488 -15.12 1.17 -4.51
CA LEU A 488 -15.72 0.54 -3.34
C LEU A 488 -16.35 1.57 -2.40
N GLU A 489 -15.64 2.66 -2.10
CA GLU A 489 -16.13 3.75 -1.26
C GLU A 489 -17.39 4.41 -1.84
N ARG A 490 -17.40 4.64 -3.15
CA ARG A 490 -18.55 5.17 -3.88
C ARG A 490 -19.77 4.23 -3.78
N GLN A 491 -19.56 2.92 -3.81
CA GLN A 491 -20.64 1.94 -3.63
C GLN A 491 -21.15 1.89 -2.18
N LEU A 492 -20.27 1.97 -1.18
CA LEU A 492 -20.68 2.07 0.22
C LEU A 492 -21.54 3.32 0.45
N GLY A 493 -21.13 4.46 -0.11
CA GLY A 493 -21.91 5.70 -0.06
C GLY A 493 -23.29 5.56 -0.72
N ASN A 494 -23.40 4.84 -1.86
CA ASN A 494 -24.69 4.51 -2.48
C ASN A 494 -25.59 3.68 -1.55
N LEU A 495 -25.03 2.69 -0.85
CA LEU A 495 -25.79 1.84 0.06
C LEU A 495 -26.35 2.62 1.26
N VAL A 496 -25.55 3.52 1.83
CA VAL A 496 -26.00 4.41 2.91
C VAL A 496 -27.10 5.35 2.41
N SER A 497 -26.93 5.91 1.22
CA SER A 497 -27.93 6.78 0.57
C SER A 497 -29.24 6.04 0.33
N LEU A 498 -29.18 4.79 -0.14
CA LEU A 498 -30.36 3.93 -0.29
C LEU A 498 -31.04 3.66 1.06
N GLY A 499 -30.27 3.38 2.11
CA GLY A 499 -30.80 3.20 3.46
C GLY A 499 -31.55 4.44 3.97
N LEU A 500 -30.98 5.63 3.78
CA LEU A 500 -31.62 6.90 4.13
C LEU A 500 -32.93 7.11 3.36
N SER A 501 -32.94 6.82 2.05
CA SER A 501 -34.17 6.88 1.24
C SER A 501 -35.27 5.94 1.75
N VAL A 502 -34.92 4.72 2.17
CA VAL A 502 -35.90 3.77 2.72
C VAL A 502 -36.45 4.27 4.06
N LEU A 503 -35.60 4.78 4.96
CA LEU A 503 -36.07 5.33 6.23
C LEU A 503 -37.00 6.53 6.03
N ARG A 504 -36.74 7.35 5.00
CA ARG A 504 -37.61 8.45 4.61
C ARG A 504 -38.96 7.96 4.11
N GLU A 505 -39.00 6.90 3.29
CA GLU A 505 -40.24 6.28 2.83
C GLU A 505 -41.05 5.66 3.97
N GLU A 506 -40.39 5.08 4.97
CA GLU A 506 -41.01 4.52 6.16
C GLU A 506 -41.45 5.59 7.17
N GLY A 507 -41.02 6.85 7.00
CA GLY A 507 -41.28 7.96 7.91
C GLY A 507 -40.49 7.87 9.23
N ASP A 508 -39.39 7.12 9.28
CA ASP A 508 -38.52 7.01 10.47
C ASP A 508 -37.55 8.19 10.56
N GLU A 509 -38.08 9.37 10.88
CA GLU A 509 -37.29 10.60 11.07
C GLU A 509 -36.22 10.43 12.16
N ALA A 510 -36.50 9.65 13.21
CA ALA A 510 -35.53 9.36 14.26
C ALA A 510 -34.38 8.49 13.73
N GLY A 511 -34.65 7.56 12.81
CA GLY A 511 -33.64 6.75 12.11
C GLY A 511 -32.75 7.60 11.23
N ILE A 512 -33.33 8.52 10.48
CA ILE A 512 -32.59 9.48 9.65
C ILE A 512 -31.70 10.34 10.55
N GLU A 513 -32.23 10.95 11.60
CA GLU A 513 -31.44 11.76 12.54
C GLU A 513 -30.31 10.96 13.19
N ARG A 514 -30.54 9.69 13.55
CA ARG A 514 -29.48 8.80 14.06
C ARG A 514 -28.35 8.64 13.03
N VAL A 515 -28.68 8.27 11.78
CA VAL A 515 -27.67 8.09 10.72
C VAL A 515 -26.93 9.39 10.42
N LEU A 516 -27.66 10.51 10.28
CA LEU A 516 -27.07 11.83 10.06
C LEU A 516 -26.17 12.27 11.22
N SER A 517 -26.59 12.04 12.47
CA SER A 517 -25.77 12.38 13.63
C SER A 517 -24.48 11.58 13.71
N VAL A 518 -24.49 10.31 13.26
CA VAL A 518 -23.28 9.50 13.13
C VAL A 518 -22.37 10.08 12.04
N LEU A 519 -22.92 10.39 10.86
CA LEU A 519 -22.18 11.00 9.76
C LEU A 519 -21.61 12.39 10.12
N GLN A 520 -22.29 13.15 10.97
CA GLN A 520 -21.86 14.49 11.41
C GLN A 520 -20.86 14.46 12.57
N ARG A 521 -20.93 13.47 13.47
CA ARG A 521 -20.05 13.37 14.65
C ARG A 521 -18.74 12.62 14.36
N GLU A 522 -18.76 11.75 13.36
CA GLU A 522 -17.62 10.91 13.03
C GLU A 522 -16.81 11.54 11.89
N ALA A 523 -15.62 12.03 12.21
CA ALA A 523 -14.68 12.57 11.22
C ALA A 523 -13.99 11.47 10.39
N HIS A 524 -14.16 10.19 10.76
CA HIS A 524 -13.41 9.06 10.20
C HIS A 524 -14.31 8.09 9.44
N ARG A 525 -13.98 7.88 8.15
CA ARG A 525 -14.69 7.01 7.20
C ARG A 525 -14.84 5.55 7.68
N ASP A 526 -13.81 5.01 8.33
CA ASP A 526 -13.76 3.63 8.80
C ASP A 526 -14.58 3.40 10.09
N LEU A 527 -14.70 4.44 10.93
CA LEU A 527 -15.47 4.37 12.18
C LEU A 527 -16.98 4.39 11.92
N VAL A 528 -17.44 5.07 10.86
CA VAL A 528 -18.85 5.10 10.46
C VAL A 528 -19.33 3.77 9.88
N VAL A 529 -18.53 3.10 9.04
CA VAL A 529 -18.88 1.74 8.56
C VAL A 529 -18.89 0.75 9.74
N SER A 530 -17.97 0.90 10.70
CA SER A 530 -17.92 0.15 11.97
C SER A 530 -19.10 0.50 12.91
N ASN A 531 -19.56 1.76 12.97
CA ASN A 531 -20.60 2.23 13.89
C ASN A 531 -22.03 2.13 13.32
N LEU A 532 -22.21 2.28 12.00
CA LEU A 532 -23.43 1.85 11.30
C LEU A 532 -23.56 0.35 11.47
N SER A 533 -22.50 -0.44 11.27
CA SER A 533 -22.55 -1.88 11.52
C SER A 533 -22.81 -2.27 12.99
N LYS A 534 -22.33 -1.51 13.98
CA LYS A 534 -22.66 -1.71 15.41
C LYS A 534 -24.10 -1.30 15.79
N ASN A 535 -24.74 -0.39 15.05
CA ASN A 535 -26.12 0.08 15.29
C ASN A 535 -27.17 -0.56 14.35
N ILE A 536 -26.76 -1.52 13.50
CA ILE A 536 -27.63 -2.25 12.54
C ILE A 536 -28.79 -2.99 13.24
N ALA A 537 -28.67 -3.32 14.54
CA ALA A 537 -29.74 -3.96 15.30
C ALA A 537 -31.00 -3.08 15.47
N VAL A 538 -30.92 -1.76 15.25
CA VAL A 538 -32.04 -0.81 15.44
C VAL A 538 -32.85 -0.55 14.16
N LEU A 539 -32.34 -0.87 12.97
CA LEU A 539 -32.98 -0.53 11.68
C LEU A 539 -33.60 -1.76 11.02
N GLY A 540 -34.63 -2.30 11.67
CA GLY A 540 -35.42 -3.43 11.17
C GLY A 540 -36.10 -3.13 9.83
N GLY A 541 -36.30 -4.17 9.00
CA GLY A 541 -37.14 -4.13 7.80
C GLY A 541 -36.41 -3.87 6.48
N ALA A 542 -35.58 -2.82 6.42
CA ALA A 542 -35.00 -2.29 5.18
C ALA A 542 -33.92 -3.17 4.51
N PHE A 543 -33.35 -4.15 5.22
CA PHE A 543 -32.20 -4.92 4.72
C PHE A 543 -32.53 -6.23 3.98
N ARG A 544 -33.81 -6.53 3.67
CA ARG A 544 -34.14 -7.71 2.84
C ARG A 544 -33.58 -7.62 1.41
N CYS A 545 -33.43 -6.42 0.85
CA CYS A 545 -32.92 -6.20 -0.51
C CYS A 545 -31.38 -6.11 -0.56
N VAL A 546 -30.75 -5.59 0.50
CA VAL A 546 -29.28 -5.57 0.63
C VAL A 546 -28.73 -6.96 0.95
N ARG A 547 -29.50 -7.78 1.69
CA ARG A 547 -29.20 -9.19 1.94
C ARG A 547 -29.11 -10.00 0.65
N SER A 548 -29.94 -9.76 -0.37
CA SER A 548 -29.85 -10.48 -1.65
C SER A 548 -28.59 -10.16 -2.47
N SER A 549 -28.05 -8.93 -2.36
CA SER A 549 -26.81 -8.54 -3.06
C SER A 549 -25.55 -8.91 -2.27
N LEU A 550 -25.61 -8.94 -0.94
CA LEU A 550 -24.53 -9.47 -0.08
C LEU A 550 -24.52 -11.01 0.01
N GLN A 551 -25.68 -11.66 -0.20
CA GLN A 551 -25.78 -13.13 -0.30
C GLN A 551 -25.01 -13.71 -1.48
N ALA A 552 -24.74 -12.90 -2.51
CA ALA A 552 -23.88 -13.31 -3.62
C ALA A 552 -22.39 -13.41 -3.22
N THR A 553 -21.98 -12.90 -2.04
CA THR A 553 -20.57 -12.84 -1.62
C THR A 553 -20.24 -13.63 -0.34
N ALA A 554 -21.20 -14.27 0.33
CA ALA A 554 -20.91 -15.06 1.53
C ALA A 554 -21.61 -16.43 1.51
N ARG A 555 -20.83 -17.45 1.14
CA ARG A 555 -21.09 -18.89 1.31
C ARG A 555 -21.31 -19.25 2.80
N TRP A 556 -22.55 -19.22 3.28
CA TRP A 556 -22.93 -19.99 4.47
C TRP A 556 -24.19 -20.79 4.16
N SER A 557 -24.04 -22.11 4.25
CA SER A 557 -24.93 -23.19 3.83
C SER A 557 -26.43 -22.92 4.01
N GLN A 558 -27.18 -23.12 2.92
CA GLN A 558 -28.54 -22.66 2.74
C GLN A 558 -29.62 -23.70 3.11
N PHE A 559 -29.41 -24.57 4.10
CA PHE A 559 -30.46 -25.55 4.47
C PHE A 559 -30.67 -25.83 5.96
N GLU A 560 -29.72 -25.49 6.85
CA GLU A 560 -29.87 -25.82 8.29
C GLU A 560 -29.85 -24.60 9.22
N THR A 561 -29.32 -23.46 8.78
CA THR A 561 -29.41 -22.19 9.52
C THR A 561 -30.85 -21.72 9.71
N GLU A 562 -31.79 -22.12 8.86
CA GLU A 562 -33.21 -21.80 9.04
C GLU A 562 -33.81 -22.39 10.32
N GLN A 563 -33.28 -23.51 10.84
CA GLN A 563 -33.74 -24.09 12.10
C GLN A 563 -33.25 -23.30 13.33
N LEU A 564 -31.99 -22.83 13.33
CA LEU A 564 -31.42 -21.98 14.38
C LEU A 564 -32.03 -20.56 14.42
N VAL A 565 -32.49 -20.06 13.26
CA VAL A 565 -33.07 -18.71 13.09
C VAL A 565 -34.37 -18.48 13.88
N THR A 566 -34.97 -19.52 14.45
CA THR A 566 -36.21 -19.43 15.24
C THR A 566 -36.02 -18.97 16.69
N ARG A 567 -34.78 -18.82 17.20
CA ARG A 567 -34.51 -18.41 18.60
C ARG A 567 -33.59 -17.18 18.65
N GLY A 568 -34.18 -16.03 18.94
CA GLY A 568 -33.55 -14.69 18.80
C GLY A 568 -32.17 -14.52 19.45
N GLU A 569 -31.93 -15.10 20.62
CA GLU A 569 -30.64 -14.95 21.35
C GLU A 569 -29.46 -15.69 20.69
N MET A 570 -29.68 -16.87 20.10
CA MET A 570 -28.61 -17.62 19.42
C MET A 570 -28.24 -16.98 18.09
N ARG A 571 -29.24 -16.40 17.41
CA ARG A 571 -29.05 -15.60 16.21
C ARG A 571 -28.19 -14.36 16.48
N ASP A 572 -28.38 -13.71 17.61
CA ASP A 572 -27.61 -12.53 18.02
C ASP A 572 -26.13 -12.87 18.27
N LEU A 573 -25.86 -14.00 18.95
CA LEU A 573 -24.49 -14.46 19.18
C LEU A 573 -23.75 -14.81 17.88
N LEU A 574 -24.41 -15.45 16.91
CA LEU A 574 -23.83 -15.74 15.59
C LEU A 574 -23.56 -14.46 14.80
N LEU A 575 -24.53 -13.53 14.78
CA LEU A 575 -24.39 -12.27 14.03
C LEU A 575 -23.27 -11.41 14.61
N THR A 576 -23.23 -11.25 15.93
CA THR A 576 -22.18 -10.47 16.59
C THR A 576 -20.81 -11.13 16.52
N ALA A 577 -20.72 -12.46 16.45
CA ALA A 577 -19.48 -13.15 16.15
C ALA A 577 -18.99 -12.87 14.72
N SER A 578 -19.87 -12.95 13.72
CA SER A 578 -19.51 -12.64 12.32
C SER A 578 -19.10 -11.18 12.13
N GLU A 579 -19.74 -10.24 12.83
CA GLU A 579 -19.33 -8.83 12.83
C GLU A 579 -17.95 -8.62 13.45
N ALA A 580 -17.59 -9.38 14.49
CA ALA A 580 -16.27 -9.33 15.09
C ALA A 580 -15.19 -9.87 14.14
N ILE A 581 -15.47 -10.98 13.42
CA ILE A 581 -14.58 -11.51 12.38
C ILE A 581 -14.37 -10.47 11.27
N ALA A 582 -15.43 -9.81 10.80
CA ALA A 582 -15.34 -8.80 9.75
C ALA A 582 -14.55 -7.53 10.15
N ARG A 583 -14.26 -7.36 11.44
CA ARG A 583 -13.45 -6.27 12.00
C ARG A 583 -12.07 -6.74 12.47
N ASP A 584 -11.66 -7.97 12.13
CA ASP A 584 -10.46 -8.64 12.62
C ASP A 584 -10.36 -8.72 14.16
N ASP A 585 -11.49 -8.65 14.87
CA ASP A 585 -11.57 -8.84 16.33
C ASP A 585 -11.81 -10.32 16.66
N TRP A 586 -10.79 -11.13 16.44
CA TRP A 586 -10.83 -12.58 16.58
C TRP A 586 -11.17 -13.04 18.01
N ALA A 587 -10.73 -12.29 19.02
CA ALA A 587 -10.99 -12.60 20.43
C ALA A 587 -12.47 -12.38 20.80
N ALA A 588 -13.09 -11.30 20.32
CA ALA A 588 -14.51 -11.07 20.53
C ALA A 588 -15.36 -12.09 19.75
N ALA A 589 -14.98 -12.42 18.51
CA ALA A 589 -15.67 -13.44 17.72
C ALA A 589 -15.66 -14.80 18.43
N GLU A 590 -14.50 -15.26 18.89
CA GLU A 590 -14.35 -16.51 19.61
C GLU A 590 -15.17 -16.52 20.92
N GLY A 591 -15.12 -15.42 21.69
CA GLY A 591 -15.90 -15.31 22.93
C GLY A 591 -17.41 -15.48 22.70
N LYS A 592 -17.93 -14.94 21.59
CA LYS A 592 -19.35 -15.05 21.20
C LYS A 592 -19.72 -16.45 20.73
N LEU A 593 -18.85 -17.10 19.96
CA LEU A 593 -19.08 -18.47 19.48
C LEU A 593 -18.95 -19.50 20.62
N ARG A 594 -18.03 -19.30 21.58
CA ARG A 594 -17.98 -20.11 22.81
C ARG A 594 -19.23 -19.92 23.67
N ALA A 595 -19.76 -18.70 23.76
CA ALA A 595 -21.03 -18.45 24.44
C ALA A 595 -22.20 -19.14 23.74
N LEU A 596 -22.20 -19.21 22.41
CA LEU A 596 -23.20 -19.94 21.62
C LEU A 596 -23.18 -21.44 21.94
N VAL A 597 -22.00 -22.06 21.89
CA VAL A 597 -21.80 -23.49 22.23
C VAL A 597 -22.27 -23.78 23.66
N ASN A 598 -21.88 -22.95 24.62
CA ASN A 598 -22.28 -23.13 26.03
C ASN A 598 -23.80 -23.02 26.26
N ARG A 599 -24.51 -22.27 25.41
CA ARG A 599 -25.94 -22.02 25.57
C ARG A 599 -26.79 -23.15 25.01
N ALA A 600 -26.32 -23.82 23.98
CA ALA A 600 -26.99 -24.94 23.35
C ALA A 600 -26.00 -26.09 23.06
N PRO A 601 -25.37 -26.66 24.11
CA PRO A 601 -24.33 -27.67 23.94
C PRO A 601 -24.86 -28.98 23.37
N LEU A 602 -26.18 -29.20 23.39
CA LEU A 602 -26.83 -30.37 22.81
C LEU A 602 -27.13 -30.25 21.31
N GLU A 603 -26.86 -29.09 20.70
CA GLU A 603 -27.14 -28.80 19.29
C GLU A 603 -25.82 -28.79 18.50
N PRO A 604 -25.48 -29.87 17.76
CA PRO A 604 -24.17 -30.01 17.12
C PRO A 604 -23.83 -28.91 16.10
N VAL A 605 -24.85 -28.31 15.49
CA VAL A 605 -24.70 -27.19 14.55
C VAL A 605 -24.08 -25.94 15.19
N THR A 606 -24.14 -25.79 16.52
CA THR A 606 -23.57 -24.62 17.23
C THR A 606 -22.05 -24.65 17.34
N TYR A 607 -21.44 -25.83 17.14
CA TYR A 607 -20.00 -26.03 17.25
C TYR A 607 -19.25 -25.64 15.98
N LEU A 608 -19.88 -25.81 14.81
CA LEU A 608 -19.23 -25.65 13.51
C LEU A 608 -18.60 -24.27 13.32
N PRO A 609 -19.28 -23.14 13.63
CA PRO A 609 -18.68 -21.83 13.45
C PRO A 609 -17.44 -21.59 14.33
N LEU A 610 -17.44 -22.15 15.56
CA LEU A 610 -16.29 -22.05 16.46
C LEU A 610 -15.13 -22.92 15.97
N ILE A 611 -15.44 -24.13 15.48
CA ILE A 611 -14.46 -25.05 14.90
C ILE A 611 -13.78 -24.40 13.70
N ASP A 612 -14.54 -23.84 12.77
CA ASP A 612 -14.02 -23.17 11.57
C ASP A 612 -13.13 -21.98 11.94
N LEU A 613 -13.56 -21.17 12.91
CA LEU A 613 -12.77 -20.04 13.41
C LEU A 613 -11.41 -20.49 13.97
N LEU A 614 -11.41 -21.52 14.82
CA LEU A 614 -10.20 -22.03 15.46
C LEU A 614 -9.28 -22.73 14.45
N MET A 615 -9.84 -23.40 13.43
CA MET A 615 -9.08 -24.01 12.35
C MET A 615 -8.38 -22.97 11.48
N VAL A 616 -9.06 -21.87 11.12
CA VAL A 616 -8.46 -20.74 10.40
C VAL A 616 -7.34 -20.10 11.22
N ALA A 617 -7.53 -19.98 12.54
CA ALA A 617 -6.53 -19.48 13.46
C ALA A 617 -5.38 -20.48 13.76
N GLN A 618 -5.36 -21.66 13.13
CA GLN A 618 -4.37 -22.73 13.35
C GLN A 618 -4.26 -23.22 14.80
N ARG A 619 -5.32 -23.06 15.60
CA ARG A 619 -5.38 -23.49 17.02
C ARG A 619 -5.90 -24.93 17.13
N LEU A 620 -5.18 -25.84 16.49
CA LEU A 620 -5.62 -27.21 16.23
C LEU A 620 -5.90 -28.05 17.49
N ASP A 621 -5.21 -27.78 18.60
CA ASP A 621 -5.49 -28.46 19.88
C ASP A 621 -6.84 -28.07 20.47
N GLU A 622 -7.19 -26.80 20.42
CA GLU A 622 -8.48 -26.29 20.92
C GLU A 622 -9.62 -26.66 19.99
N THR A 623 -9.38 -26.64 18.67
CA THR A 623 -10.33 -27.19 17.70
C THR A 623 -10.67 -28.64 18.03
N ARG A 624 -9.67 -29.48 18.32
CA ARG A 624 -9.88 -30.89 18.70
C ARG A 624 -10.74 -30.98 19.96
N GLU A 625 -10.44 -30.21 21.00
CA GLU A 625 -11.22 -30.23 22.25
C GLU A 625 -12.69 -29.87 22.02
N VAL A 626 -12.98 -28.87 21.18
CA VAL A 626 -14.35 -28.48 20.83
C VAL A 626 -15.07 -29.58 20.05
N ILE A 627 -14.38 -30.22 19.09
CA ILE A 627 -14.93 -31.34 18.30
C ILE A 627 -15.20 -32.55 19.20
N GLU A 628 -14.24 -32.95 20.03
CA GLU A 628 -14.36 -34.09 20.95
C GLU A 628 -15.48 -33.87 21.97
N PHE A 629 -15.66 -32.64 22.46
CA PHE A 629 -16.78 -32.28 23.30
C PHE A 629 -18.12 -32.42 22.57
N GLY A 630 -18.22 -31.94 21.33
CA GLY A 630 -19.41 -32.10 20.50
C GLY A 630 -19.73 -33.57 20.19
N LEU A 631 -18.70 -34.39 19.92
CA LEU A 631 -18.85 -35.84 19.70
C LEU A 631 -19.16 -36.61 20.99
N ALA A 632 -18.74 -36.15 22.16
CA ALA A 632 -19.16 -36.73 23.43
C ALA A 632 -20.67 -36.55 23.66
N VAL A 633 -21.24 -35.45 23.15
CA VAL A 633 -22.67 -35.16 23.20
C VAL A 633 -23.45 -35.89 22.10
N ASN A 634 -22.92 -35.92 20.87
CA ASN A 634 -23.49 -36.67 19.75
C ASN A 634 -22.41 -37.48 19.01
N PRO A 635 -22.14 -38.72 19.45
CA PRO A 635 -21.07 -39.55 18.88
C PRO A 635 -21.27 -39.96 17.42
N GLY A 636 -22.48 -39.77 16.88
CA GLY A 636 -22.84 -40.12 15.52
C GLY A 636 -22.86 -38.93 14.56
N GLU A 637 -22.50 -37.73 15.00
CA GLU A 637 -22.60 -36.54 14.16
C GLU A 637 -21.51 -36.53 13.08
N VAL A 638 -21.97 -36.58 11.84
CA VAL A 638 -21.16 -36.87 10.65
C VAL A 638 -20.22 -35.69 10.33
N THR A 639 -20.71 -34.46 10.50
CA THR A 639 -19.97 -33.23 10.23
C THR A 639 -18.78 -33.08 11.18
N LEU A 640 -18.97 -33.33 12.47
CA LEU A 640 -17.95 -33.28 13.52
C LEU A 640 -16.92 -34.40 13.35
N LEU A 641 -17.33 -35.61 12.95
CA LEU A 641 -16.38 -36.68 12.57
C LEU A 641 -15.52 -36.26 11.37
N ARG A 642 -16.11 -35.58 10.39
CA ARG A 642 -15.37 -35.03 9.23
C ARG A 642 -14.38 -33.93 9.66
N HIS A 643 -14.79 -33.00 10.51
CA HIS A 643 -13.89 -31.96 11.05
C HIS A 643 -12.80 -32.55 11.95
N LEU A 644 -13.07 -33.63 12.70
CA LEU A 644 -12.05 -34.35 13.47
C LEU A 644 -10.97 -34.94 12.55
N GLY A 645 -11.42 -35.56 11.45
CA GLY A 645 -10.53 -36.10 10.43
C GLY A 645 -9.62 -35.02 9.82
N GLU A 646 -10.21 -33.88 9.46
CA GLU A 646 -9.46 -32.76 8.90
C GLU A 646 -8.49 -32.12 9.91
N ASN A 647 -8.90 -31.98 11.18
CA ASN A 647 -8.04 -31.49 12.25
C ASN A 647 -6.83 -32.42 12.46
N ARG A 648 -7.04 -33.75 12.53
CA ARG A 648 -5.96 -34.73 12.67
C ARG A 648 -5.03 -34.73 11.46
N ARG A 649 -5.57 -34.59 10.24
CA ARG A 649 -4.78 -34.45 9.01
C ARG A 649 -3.85 -33.24 9.07
N LEU A 650 -4.37 -32.07 9.48
CA LEU A 650 -3.57 -30.85 9.62
C LEU A 650 -2.48 -30.95 10.70
N ARG A 651 -2.66 -31.84 11.69
CA ARG A 651 -1.67 -32.14 12.73
C ARG A 651 -0.64 -33.22 12.33
N GLY A 652 -0.80 -33.84 11.16
CA GLY A 652 0.03 -34.95 10.71
C GLY A 652 -0.33 -36.32 11.31
N ASP A 653 -1.46 -36.44 12.03
CA ASP A 653 -2.00 -37.72 12.48
C ASP A 653 -2.86 -38.34 11.36
N PHE A 654 -2.19 -38.90 10.35
CA PHE A 654 -2.87 -39.40 9.16
C PHE A 654 -3.69 -40.67 9.41
N GLU A 655 -3.24 -41.55 10.30
CA GLU A 655 -3.98 -42.76 10.67
C GLU A 655 -5.26 -42.41 11.43
N GLY A 656 -5.16 -41.51 12.42
CA GLY A 656 -6.32 -41.03 13.15
C GLY A 656 -7.26 -40.18 12.29
N ALA A 657 -6.74 -39.48 11.29
CA ALA A 657 -7.56 -38.77 10.31
C ALA A 657 -8.37 -39.74 9.44
N GLU A 658 -7.74 -40.81 8.96
CA GLU A 658 -8.39 -41.82 8.14
C GLU A 658 -9.51 -42.53 8.92
N GLU A 659 -9.26 -42.90 10.19
CA GLU A 659 -10.26 -43.50 11.07
C GLU A 659 -11.51 -42.62 11.21
N ALA A 660 -11.34 -41.33 11.51
CA ALA A 660 -12.44 -40.40 11.70
C ALA A 660 -13.23 -40.15 10.40
N LEU A 661 -12.53 -40.02 9.27
CA LEU A 661 -13.17 -39.82 7.96
C LEU A 661 -13.91 -41.07 7.47
N ARG A 662 -13.38 -42.28 7.71
CA ARG A 662 -14.09 -43.53 7.42
C ARG A 662 -15.32 -43.70 8.31
N ALA A 663 -15.20 -43.38 9.59
CA ALA A 663 -16.33 -43.39 10.52
C ALA A 663 -17.45 -42.41 10.10
N SER A 664 -17.09 -41.23 9.58
CA SER A 664 -18.03 -40.29 8.95
C SER A 664 -18.68 -40.91 7.70
N HIS A 665 -17.87 -41.50 6.80
CA HIS A 665 -18.36 -42.05 5.54
C HIS A 665 -19.28 -43.27 5.74
N GLU A 666 -19.00 -44.13 6.72
CA GLU A 666 -19.87 -45.27 7.04
C GLU A 666 -21.27 -44.83 7.48
N ARG A 667 -21.35 -43.70 8.20
CA ARG A 667 -22.61 -43.14 8.72
C ARG A 667 -23.38 -42.36 7.66
N ALA A 668 -22.68 -41.71 6.73
CA ALA A 668 -23.27 -40.98 5.61
C ALA A 668 -22.58 -41.31 4.28
N SER A 669 -22.75 -42.55 3.82
CA SER A 669 -22.06 -43.09 2.63
C SER A 669 -22.42 -42.41 1.31
N LYS A 670 -23.47 -41.57 1.32
CA LYS A 670 -23.93 -40.78 0.17
C LYS A 670 -23.54 -39.30 0.24
N GLU A 671 -22.76 -38.89 1.24
CA GLU A 671 -22.33 -37.50 1.37
C GLU A 671 -21.03 -37.23 0.58
N PRO A 672 -21.05 -36.33 -0.42
CA PRO A 672 -19.87 -36.04 -1.23
C PRO A 672 -18.72 -35.40 -0.43
N ALA A 673 -19.02 -34.57 0.57
CA ALA A 673 -18.02 -33.81 1.33
C ALA A 673 -17.03 -34.71 2.09
N THR A 674 -17.48 -35.86 2.60
CA THR A 674 -16.62 -36.82 3.29
C THR A 674 -15.70 -37.57 2.33
N LEU A 675 -16.17 -37.86 1.11
CA LEU A 675 -15.32 -38.43 0.05
C LEU A 675 -14.26 -37.43 -0.42
N VAL A 676 -14.60 -36.14 -0.53
CA VAL A 676 -13.62 -35.08 -0.81
C VAL A 676 -12.55 -35.02 0.30
N ALA A 677 -12.93 -35.08 1.57
CA ALA A 677 -11.98 -35.09 2.67
C ALA A 677 -11.05 -36.33 2.65
N LEU A 678 -11.58 -37.51 2.34
CA LEU A 678 -10.77 -38.73 2.15
C LEU A 678 -9.79 -38.58 0.97
N GLY A 679 -10.24 -37.95 -0.13
CA GLY A 679 -9.37 -37.64 -1.27
C GLY A 679 -8.21 -36.72 -0.90
N LYS A 680 -8.46 -35.66 -0.12
CA LYS A 680 -7.43 -34.73 0.36
C LYS A 680 -6.42 -35.40 1.27
N LEU A 681 -6.86 -36.34 2.12
CA LEU A 681 -5.97 -37.12 2.98
C LEU A 681 -5.04 -38.02 2.16
N SER A 682 -5.57 -38.76 1.18
CA SER A 682 -4.77 -39.61 0.28
C SER A 682 -3.78 -38.78 -0.55
N ALA A 683 -4.15 -37.58 -1.01
CA ALA A 683 -3.25 -36.69 -1.74
C ALA A 683 -2.03 -36.29 -0.90
N VAL A 684 -2.24 -35.88 0.36
CA VAL A 684 -1.17 -35.48 1.28
C VAL A 684 -0.27 -36.65 1.69
N ARG A 685 -0.79 -37.89 1.66
CA ARG A 685 0.01 -39.11 1.86
C ARG A 685 0.83 -39.53 0.64
N GLY A 686 0.71 -38.82 -0.49
CA GLY A 686 1.35 -39.21 -1.74
C GLY A 686 0.70 -40.42 -2.39
N GLU A 687 -0.61 -40.61 -2.20
CA GLU A 687 -1.43 -41.68 -2.79
C GLU A 687 -2.37 -41.09 -3.87
N PRO A 688 -1.81 -40.59 -4.99
CA PRO A 688 -2.51 -39.76 -5.96
C PRO A 688 -3.71 -40.44 -6.63
N GLN A 689 -3.57 -41.72 -6.94
CA GLN A 689 -4.60 -42.50 -7.63
C GLN A 689 -5.81 -42.75 -6.72
N GLU A 690 -5.57 -42.97 -5.42
CA GLU A 690 -6.63 -43.18 -4.44
C GLU A 690 -7.40 -41.87 -4.18
N ALA A 691 -6.68 -40.74 -4.10
CA ALA A 691 -7.30 -39.42 -4.00
C ALA A 691 -8.31 -39.18 -5.13
N LEU A 692 -7.90 -39.50 -6.36
CA LEU A 692 -8.73 -39.29 -7.53
C LEU A 692 -9.98 -40.18 -7.56
N ASP A 693 -9.87 -41.41 -7.08
CA ASP A 693 -11.01 -42.33 -7.00
C ASP A 693 -12.07 -41.84 -5.99
N TYR A 694 -11.64 -41.26 -4.86
CA TYR A 694 -12.55 -40.62 -3.92
C TYR A 694 -13.26 -39.39 -4.54
N TYR A 695 -12.53 -38.53 -5.24
CA TYR A 695 -13.15 -37.35 -5.87
C TYR A 695 -14.15 -37.72 -6.98
N ARG A 696 -13.84 -38.74 -7.80
CA ARG A 696 -14.79 -39.26 -8.81
C ARG A 696 -16.08 -39.79 -8.19
N ARG A 697 -15.97 -40.49 -7.06
CA ARG A 697 -17.14 -40.98 -6.32
C ARG A 697 -17.96 -39.83 -5.72
N ALA A 698 -17.30 -38.76 -5.25
CA ALA A 698 -17.98 -37.57 -4.76
C ALA A 698 -18.82 -36.90 -5.86
N VAL A 699 -18.23 -36.69 -7.05
CA VAL A 699 -18.93 -36.14 -8.21
C VAL A 699 -20.04 -37.05 -8.72
N ALA A 700 -19.87 -38.37 -8.66
CA ALA A 700 -20.93 -39.30 -9.05
C ALA A 700 -22.16 -39.18 -8.13
N LEU A 701 -21.97 -38.81 -6.87
CA LEU A 701 -23.07 -38.59 -5.91
C LEU A 701 -23.72 -37.21 -6.08
N ALA A 702 -22.94 -36.18 -6.41
CA ALA A 702 -23.44 -34.80 -6.58
C ALA A 702 -22.87 -34.13 -7.84
N PRO A 703 -23.31 -34.53 -9.05
CA PRO A 703 -22.75 -34.02 -10.30
C PRO A 703 -23.10 -32.54 -10.59
N GLY A 704 -24.07 -31.97 -9.86
CA GLY A 704 -24.41 -30.54 -9.92
C GLY A 704 -23.74 -29.69 -8.84
N ASP A 705 -22.92 -30.29 -7.98
CA ASP A 705 -22.19 -29.56 -6.94
C ASP A 705 -20.84 -29.07 -7.50
N ILE A 706 -20.72 -27.76 -7.60
CA ILE A 706 -19.52 -27.10 -8.13
C ILE A 706 -18.28 -27.38 -7.27
N GLU A 707 -18.43 -27.55 -5.95
CA GLU A 707 -17.30 -27.78 -5.04
C GLU A 707 -16.67 -29.17 -5.26
N CYS A 708 -17.48 -30.16 -5.66
CA CYS A 708 -16.98 -31.47 -6.05
C CYS A 708 -16.13 -31.41 -7.33
N TRP A 709 -16.52 -30.57 -8.29
CA TRP A 709 -15.76 -30.35 -9.52
C TRP A 709 -14.51 -29.51 -9.31
N ILE A 710 -14.55 -28.49 -8.45
CA ILE A 710 -13.37 -27.72 -8.04
C ILE A 710 -12.37 -28.64 -7.34
N SER A 711 -12.83 -29.52 -6.44
CA SER A 711 -11.95 -30.49 -5.76
C SER A 711 -11.30 -31.49 -6.72
N ILE A 712 -12.00 -31.92 -7.79
CA ILE A 712 -11.38 -32.71 -8.86
C ILE A 712 -10.36 -31.87 -9.63
N ALA A 713 -10.66 -30.61 -9.95
CA ALA A 713 -9.74 -29.74 -10.66
C ALA A 713 -8.45 -29.48 -9.88
N GLU A 714 -8.57 -29.20 -8.57
CA GLU A 714 -7.44 -29.04 -7.64
C GLU A 714 -6.63 -30.34 -7.52
N GLY A 715 -7.29 -31.47 -7.29
CA GLY A 715 -6.63 -32.77 -7.24
C GLY A 715 -5.93 -33.11 -8.57
N ALA A 716 -6.59 -32.93 -9.71
CA ALA A 716 -6.01 -33.19 -11.03
C ALA A 716 -4.83 -32.24 -11.35
N HIS A 717 -4.89 -31.00 -10.87
CA HIS A 717 -3.78 -30.04 -10.94
C HIS A 717 -2.57 -30.54 -10.13
N GLU A 718 -2.77 -30.97 -8.89
CA GLU A 718 -1.72 -31.54 -8.02
C GLU A 718 -1.06 -32.79 -8.61
N LEU A 719 -1.81 -33.57 -9.41
CA LEU A 719 -1.33 -34.79 -10.08
C LEU A 719 -0.68 -34.55 -11.46
N GLY A 720 -0.71 -33.32 -11.97
CA GLY A 720 -0.28 -33.01 -13.33
C GLY A 720 -1.19 -33.58 -14.42
N GLU A 721 -2.40 -34.02 -14.07
CA GLU A 721 -3.39 -34.62 -14.97
C GLU A 721 -4.23 -33.53 -15.66
N ARG A 722 -3.58 -32.76 -16.54
CA ARG A 722 -4.14 -31.56 -17.17
C ARG A 722 -5.48 -31.79 -17.87
N SER A 723 -5.64 -32.91 -18.56
CA SER A 723 -6.89 -33.24 -19.27
C SER A 723 -8.08 -33.37 -18.32
N LEU A 724 -7.84 -33.89 -17.11
CA LEU A 724 -8.88 -34.11 -16.11
C LEU A 724 -9.20 -32.82 -15.36
N MET A 725 -8.19 -31.99 -15.12
CA MET A 725 -8.34 -30.64 -14.59
C MET A 725 -9.20 -29.78 -15.52
N ASP A 726 -8.88 -29.74 -16.82
CA ASP A 726 -9.62 -28.94 -17.80
C ASP A 726 -11.08 -29.43 -17.94
N GLU A 727 -11.31 -30.76 -17.90
CA GLU A 727 -12.68 -31.32 -17.90
C GLU A 727 -13.45 -30.88 -16.64
N ALA A 728 -12.84 -30.97 -15.47
CA ALA A 728 -13.48 -30.59 -14.21
C ALA A 728 -13.79 -29.09 -14.13
N LEU A 729 -12.86 -28.23 -14.60
CA LEU A 729 -13.07 -26.78 -14.68
C LEU A 729 -14.17 -26.40 -15.67
N GLN A 730 -14.24 -27.10 -16.82
CA GLN A 730 -15.32 -26.90 -17.78
C GLN A 730 -16.69 -27.25 -17.17
N ARG A 731 -16.78 -28.35 -16.40
CA ARG A 731 -18.02 -28.73 -15.71
C ARG A 731 -18.38 -27.77 -14.58
N ALA A 732 -17.40 -27.32 -13.79
CA ALA A 732 -17.62 -26.32 -12.75
C ALA A 732 -18.14 -24.99 -13.33
N ARG A 733 -17.58 -24.55 -14.47
CA ARG A 733 -18.01 -23.33 -15.18
C ARG A 733 -19.41 -23.43 -15.77
N ALA A 734 -19.83 -24.61 -16.19
CA ALA A 734 -21.20 -24.83 -16.64
C ALA A 734 -22.22 -24.69 -15.50
N ILE A 735 -21.78 -24.84 -14.24
CA ILE A 735 -22.62 -24.69 -13.04
C ILE A 735 -22.64 -23.23 -12.57
N ASP A 736 -21.47 -22.61 -12.39
CA ASP A 736 -21.37 -21.19 -12.00
C ASP A 736 -20.18 -20.51 -12.72
N PRO A 737 -20.44 -19.76 -13.80
CA PRO A 737 -19.40 -19.09 -14.56
C PRO A 737 -18.82 -17.84 -13.87
N ALA A 738 -19.45 -17.32 -12.81
CA ALA A 738 -19.01 -16.12 -12.10
C ALA A 738 -18.03 -16.42 -10.95
N ARG A 739 -17.69 -17.70 -10.73
CA ARG A 739 -16.79 -18.13 -9.66
C ARG A 739 -15.34 -17.67 -9.88
N PRO A 740 -14.78 -16.80 -9.02
CA PRO A 740 -13.43 -16.26 -9.19
C PRO A 740 -12.34 -17.35 -9.11
N GLU A 741 -12.55 -18.40 -8.30
CA GLU A 741 -11.60 -19.50 -8.10
C GLU A 741 -11.36 -20.32 -9.38
N LEU A 742 -12.34 -20.38 -10.28
CA LEU A 742 -12.22 -21.09 -11.56
C LEU A 742 -11.25 -20.38 -12.51
N ALA A 743 -11.31 -19.04 -12.55
CA ALA A 743 -10.41 -18.24 -13.37
C ALA A 743 -8.98 -18.27 -12.81
N GLU A 744 -8.82 -18.49 -11.51
CA GLU A 744 -7.52 -18.65 -10.86
C GLU A 744 -6.89 -20.01 -11.19
N LEU A 745 -7.63 -21.11 -11.03
CA LEU A 745 -7.17 -22.47 -11.37
C LEU A 745 -6.83 -22.62 -12.86
N GLU A 746 -7.59 -22.01 -13.78
CA GLU A 746 -7.31 -22.08 -15.23
C GLU A 746 -6.03 -21.34 -15.65
N ARG A 747 -5.70 -20.26 -14.94
CA ARG A 747 -4.50 -19.46 -15.18
C ARG A 747 -3.23 -20.13 -14.62
N GLN A 748 -3.39 -21.18 -13.82
CA GLN A 748 -2.26 -21.93 -13.30
C GLN A 748 -1.65 -22.78 -14.44
N PRO A 749 -0.37 -22.53 -14.81
CA PRO A 749 0.33 -23.42 -15.74
C PRO A 749 0.39 -24.82 -15.14
N SER A 750 0.45 -25.86 -15.99
CA SER A 750 0.74 -27.22 -15.51
C SER A 750 2.13 -27.23 -14.89
N ALA A 751 2.23 -27.10 -13.57
CA ALA A 751 3.49 -27.13 -12.87
C ALA A 751 3.29 -27.44 -11.39
N ALA A 752 4.18 -28.29 -10.89
CA ALA A 752 4.75 -28.38 -9.54
C ALA A 752 4.03 -27.61 -8.41
N ALA A 753 3.83 -28.30 -7.29
CA ALA A 753 3.24 -27.86 -6.02
C ALA A 753 3.18 -26.32 -5.77
N PRO A 754 2.02 -25.79 -5.32
CA PRO A 754 1.83 -24.36 -5.01
C PRO A 754 3.02 -23.71 -4.29
N ARG A 755 3.36 -22.47 -4.68
CA ARG A 755 4.55 -21.73 -4.19
C ARG A 755 4.69 -21.75 -2.67
N GLU A 756 3.57 -21.58 -1.97
CA GLU A 756 3.46 -21.62 -0.51
C GLU A 756 3.71 -23.04 0.05
N LEU A 757 3.13 -24.07 -0.57
CA LEU A 757 3.38 -25.47 -0.20
C LEU A 757 4.83 -25.88 -0.45
N ARG A 758 5.44 -25.38 -1.52
CA ARG A 758 6.85 -25.63 -1.84
C ARG A 758 7.79 -24.93 -0.86
N LEU A 759 7.44 -23.72 -0.39
CA LEU A 759 8.13 -23.04 0.69
C LEU A 759 7.94 -23.74 2.04
N LEU A 760 6.75 -24.22 2.35
CA LEU A 760 6.47 -25.00 3.56
C LEU A 760 7.24 -26.33 3.55
N SER A 761 7.24 -27.06 2.44
CA SER A 761 8.06 -28.26 2.20
C SER A 761 9.55 -27.96 2.34
N SER A 762 10.01 -26.83 1.79
CA SER A 762 11.38 -26.33 1.95
C SER A 762 11.73 -26.02 3.41
N ASN A 763 10.83 -25.39 4.16
CA ASN A 763 11.02 -25.08 5.58
C ASN A 763 11.06 -26.34 6.44
N ALA A 764 10.24 -27.34 6.13
CA ALA A 764 10.31 -28.66 6.76
C ALA A 764 11.66 -29.33 6.49
N ARG A 765 12.17 -29.22 5.25
CA ARG A 765 13.52 -29.66 4.87
C ARG A 765 14.62 -28.89 5.60
N LEU A 766 14.45 -27.60 5.90
CA LEU A 766 15.42 -26.79 6.62
C LEU A 766 15.52 -27.19 8.10
N GLU A 767 14.45 -27.73 8.69
CA GLU A 767 14.43 -28.17 10.10
C GLU A 767 15.51 -29.21 10.43
N ARG A 768 15.82 -30.12 9.50
CA ARG A 768 16.84 -31.17 9.71
C ARG A 768 18.25 -30.62 9.97
N TYR A 769 18.48 -29.35 9.66
CA TYR A 769 19.75 -28.67 9.84
C TYR A 769 19.84 -27.90 11.16
N ARG A 770 18.75 -27.78 11.94
CA ARG A 770 18.80 -27.09 13.25
C ARG A 770 19.79 -27.80 14.16
N ASP A 771 20.80 -27.07 14.63
CA ASP A 771 21.82 -27.55 15.57
C ASP A 771 22.53 -28.87 15.17
N CYS A 772 22.50 -29.25 13.88
CA CYS A 772 23.08 -30.52 13.42
C CYS A 772 24.61 -30.57 13.54
N HIS A 773 25.25 -29.41 13.75
CA HIS A 773 26.69 -29.23 13.92
C HIS A 773 27.04 -28.51 15.23
N ARG A 774 26.24 -28.74 16.28
CA ARG A 774 26.49 -28.16 17.61
C ARG A 774 27.93 -28.39 18.06
N ASP A 775 28.56 -27.31 18.55
CA ASP A 775 29.95 -27.29 19.07
C ASP A 775 31.04 -27.66 18.05
N GLN A 776 30.71 -27.71 16.76
CA GLN A 776 31.68 -27.90 15.67
C GLN A 776 32.12 -26.56 15.09
N ARG A 777 33.15 -26.60 14.24
CA ARG A 777 33.57 -25.47 13.39
C ARG A 777 33.17 -25.68 11.93
N CYS A 778 33.02 -24.59 11.19
CA CYS A 778 32.91 -24.64 9.73
C CYS A 778 33.73 -23.55 9.04
N VAL A 779 33.95 -23.74 7.74
CA VAL A 779 34.62 -22.76 6.88
C VAL A 779 33.62 -22.21 5.86
N ILE A 780 33.47 -20.89 5.79
CA ILE A 780 32.71 -20.23 4.72
C ILE A 780 33.70 -19.74 3.66
N ILE A 781 33.54 -20.27 2.45
CA ILE A 781 34.40 -19.97 1.30
C ILE A 781 33.74 -18.84 0.49
N GLY A 782 34.32 -17.65 0.56
CA GLY A 782 33.94 -16.50 -0.25
C GLY A 782 34.27 -16.68 -1.73
N ASN A 783 34.33 -15.59 -2.48
CA ASN A 783 34.55 -15.63 -3.94
C ASN A 783 35.74 -14.79 -4.39
N GLY A 784 36.51 -14.22 -3.47
CA GLY A 784 37.59 -13.30 -3.78
C GLY A 784 38.86 -13.96 -4.31
N PRO A 785 39.75 -13.17 -4.93
CA PRO A 785 40.94 -13.66 -5.64
C PRO A 785 42.01 -14.26 -4.74
N SER A 786 42.01 -14.00 -3.43
CA SER A 786 42.93 -14.61 -2.46
C SER A 786 42.93 -16.13 -2.49
N LEU A 787 41.81 -16.76 -2.86
CA LEU A 787 41.67 -18.22 -2.96
C LEU A 787 42.72 -18.86 -3.89
N ASN A 788 43.13 -18.18 -4.96
CA ASN A 788 44.15 -18.67 -5.90
C ASN A 788 45.56 -18.73 -5.29
N ARG A 789 45.78 -18.06 -4.15
CA ARG A 789 47.06 -17.99 -3.44
C ARG A 789 47.07 -18.86 -2.17
N MET A 790 45.97 -19.56 -1.90
CA MET A 790 45.81 -20.43 -0.73
C MET A 790 45.93 -21.89 -1.12
N ASP A 791 46.55 -22.70 -0.27
CA ASP A 791 46.41 -24.16 -0.33
C ASP A 791 45.05 -24.53 0.26
N LEU A 792 44.13 -25.00 -0.58
CA LEU A 792 42.75 -25.33 -0.21
C LEU A 792 42.56 -26.81 0.15
N SER A 793 43.63 -27.63 0.11
CA SER A 793 43.54 -29.08 0.35
C SER A 793 42.99 -29.44 1.74
N PHE A 794 43.20 -28.57 2.74
CA PHE A 794 42.69 -28.74 4.10
C PHE A 794 41.16 -28.78 4.20
N LEU A 795 40.45 -28.18 3.23
CA LEU A 795 38.97 -28.16 3.27
C LEU A 795 38.36 -29.56 3.02
N ARG A 796 39.15 -30.57 2.61
CA ARG A 796 38.69 -31.96 2.45
C ARG A 796 38.18 -32.54 3.77
N ASP A 797 38.81 -32.13 4.87
CA ASP A 797 38.54 -32.65 6.20
C ASP A 797 37.71 -31.65 7.05
N GLU A 798 37.23 -30.55 6.45
CA GLU A 798 36.45 -29.51 7.12
C GLU A 798 35.01 -29.41 6.58
N ILE A 799 34.08 -29.08 7.47
CA ILE A 799 32.72 -28.74 7.05
C ILE A 799 32.73 -27.36 6.41
N SER A 800 32.29 -27.25 5.17
CA SER A 800 32.44 -26.02 4.39
C SER A 800 31.18 -25.56 3.67
N PHE A 801 31.01 -24.24 3.58
CA PHE A 801 29.99 -23.57 2.77
C PHE A 801 30.64 -22.95 1.54
N GLY A 802 30.21 -23.37 0.36
CA GLY A 802 30.57 -22.74 -0.90
C GLY A 802 29.48 -21.77 -1.37
N LEU A 803 29.87 -20.60 -1.86
CA LEU A 803 28.94 -19.52 -2.20
C LEU A 803 28.91 -19.23 -3.71
N ASN A 804 27.75 -18.91 -4.29
CA ASN A 804 27.62 -18.46 -5.68
C ASN A 804 28.40 -19.35 -6.67
N ARG A 805 29.29 -18.82 -7.51
CA ARG A 805 29.94 -19.61 -8.58
C ARG A 805 31.17 -20.40 -8.11
N ILE A 806 31.24 -20.75 -6.82
CA ILE A 806 32.35 -21.51 -6.23
C ILE A 806 32.63 -22.85 -6.91
N TYR A 807 31.65 -23.44 -7.61
CA TYR A 807 31.82 -24.67 -8.37
C TYR A 807 32.87 -24.56 -9.49
N LEU A 808 33.25 -23.34 -9.89
CA LEU A 808 34.38 -23.10 -10.80
C LEU A 808 35.73 -23.51 -10.20
N LEU A 809 35.85 -23.63 -8.87
CA LEU A 809 37.04 -24.19 -8.22
C LEU A 809 37.20 -25.69 -8.44
N SER A 810 36.20 -26.40 -8.97
CA SER A 810 36.32 -27.84 -9.26
C SER A 810 37.40 -28.19 -10.29
N GLU A 811 37.92 -27.19 -11.04
CA GLU A 811 39.10 -27.36 -11.90
C GLU A 811 40.40 -27.51 -11.08
N THR A 812 40.39 -27.06 -9.82
CA THR A 812 41.54 -27.01 -8.90
C THR A 812 41.33 -27.80 -7.60
N MET A 813 40.09 -28.15 -7.26
CA MET A 813 39.70 -28.91 -6.07
C MET A 813 39.04 -30.22 -6.51
N ASP A 814 39.47 -31.34 -5.93
CA ASP A 814 38.93 -32.67 -6.21
C ASP A 814 37.77 -33.08 -5.27
N PHE A 815 37.25 -32.15 -4.47
CA PHE A 815 36.10 -32.32 -3.60
C PHE A 815 35.13 -31.13 -3.70
N GLN A 816 33.90 -31.31 -3.21
CA GLN A 816 32.88 -30.26 -3.17
C GLN A 816 32.67 -29.76 -1.72
N PRO A 817 32.33 -28.47 -1.52
CA PRO A 817 31.96 -27.96 -0.22
C PRO A 817 30.80 -28.75 0.39
N SER A 818 30.74 -28.88 1.72
CA SER A 818 29.67 -29.63 2.41
C SER A 818 28.28 -29.05 2.15
N TYR A 819 28.19 -27.73 1.97
CA TYR A 819 26.96 -26.98 1.71
C TYR A 819 27.17 -25.98 0.58
N TYR A 820 26.14 -25.74 -0.23
CA TYR A 820 26.16 -24.75 -1.30
C TYR A 820 25.09 -23.68 -1.08
N ILE A 821 25.44 -22.40 -1.21
CA ILE A 821 24.51 -21.28 -1.01
C ILE A 821 24.57 -20.33 -2.20
N CYS A 822 23.41 -19.95 -2.75
CA CYS A 822 23.32 -18.93 -3.79
C CYS A 822 22.01 -18.14 -3.65
N MET A 823 22.14 -16.84 -3.39
CA MET A 823 20.99 -15.95 -3.21
C MET A 823 20.78 -14.99 -4.39
N ASN A 824 21.86 -14.65 -5.12
CA ASN A 824 21.83 -13.67 -6.19
C ASN A 824 20.99 -14.17 -7.39
N PRO A 825 19.88 -13.50 -7.75
CA PRO A 825 19.02 -13.93 -8.86
C PRO A 825 19.75 -14.04 -10.20
N LEU A 826 20.66 -13.11 -10.51
CA LEU A 826 21.40 -13.14 -11.77
C LEU A 826 22.32 -14.36 -11.87
N VAL A 827 22.91 -14.79 -10.75
CA VAL A 827 23.75 -16.01 -10.72
C VAL A 827 22.88 -17.26 -10.87
N LEU A 828 21.73 -17.30 -10.20
CA LEU A 828 20.77 -18.41 -10.29
C LEU A 828 20.24 -18.57 -11.72
N GLU A 829 19.84 -17.49 -12.37
CA GLU A 829 19.35 -17.47 -13.76
C GLU A 829 20.42 -17.89 -14.78
N GLN A 830 21.66 -17.40 -14.61
CA GLN A 830 22.73 -17.61 -15.60
C GLN A 830 23.51 -18.90 -15.38
N SER A 831 23.23 -19.68 -14.33
CA SER A 831 24.00 -20.89 -13.96
C SER A 831 23.12 -22.06 -13.51
N VAL A 832 21.87 -22.14 -14.01
CA VAL A 832 20.90 -23.19 -13.63
C VAL A 832 21.48 -24.60 -13.78
N ARG A 833 22.13 -24.89 -14.92
CA ARG A 833 22.65 -26.25 -15.22
C ARG A 833 23.78 -26.65 -14.28
N GLU A 834 24.72 -25.74 -14.04
CA GLU A 834 25.85 -25.95 -13.15
C GLU A 834 25.38 -26.14 -11.70
N ILE A 835 24.44 -25.32 -11.23
CA ILE A 835 23.89 -25.40 -9.88
C ILE A 835 23.09 -26.69 -9.66
N GLN A 836 22.34 -27.15 -10.67
CA GLN A 836 21.64 -28.42 -10.63
C GLN A 836 22.60 -29.63 -10.55
N ALA A 837 23.82 -29.50 -11.08
CA ALA A 837 24.83 -30.56 -11.06
C ALA A 837 25.58 -30.68 -9.72
N ILE A 838 25.43 -29.71 -8.81
CA ILE A 838 26.03 -29.75 -7.47
C ILE A 838 25.42 -30.90 -6.66
N ARG A 839 26.24 -31.65 -5.92
CA ARG A 839 25.77 -32.82 -5.15
C ARG A 839 25.50 -32.51 -3.69
N SER A 840 26.17 -31.50 -3.16
CA SER A 840 25.99 -31.03 -1.79
C SER A 840 24.60 -30.42 -1.59
N PRO A 841 24.04 -30.45 -0.36
CA PRO A 841 22.82 -29.73 -0.06
C PRO A 841 22.90 -28.26 -0.45
N ARG A 842 21.86 -27.76 -1.11
CA ARG A 842 21.77 -26.42 -1.69
C ARG A 842 20.81 -25.56 -0.90
N PHE A 843 21.20 -24.32 -0.64
CA PHE A 843 20.35 -23.26 -0.09
C PHE A 843 20.24 -22.15 -1.13
N LEU A 844 19.09 -22.03 -1.75
CA LEU A 844 18.85 -21.14 -2.90
C LEU A 844 17.80 -20.08 -2.55
N SER A 845 17.86 -18.90 -3.19
CA SER A 845 16.81 -17.89 -3.02
C SER A 845 15.46 -18.39 -3.54
N ALA A 846 14.43 -18.23 -2.71
CA ALA A 846 13.04 -18.50 -3.08
C ALA A 846 12.52 -17.61 -4.23
N GLN A 847 13.20 -16.50 -4.55
CA GLN A 847 12.84 -15.65 -5.69
C GLN A 847 13.00 -16.35 -7.03
N CYS A 848 13.90 -17.34 -7.13
CA CYS A 848 14.20 -18.06 -8.37
C CYS A 848 13.76 -19.53 -8.30
N MET A 849 12.81 -19.87 -7.42
CA MET A 849 12.42 -21.25 -7.16
C MET A 849 11.90 -21.99 -8.41
N ASP A 850 11.31 -21.27 -9.37
CA ASP A 850 10.75 -21.84 -10.60
C ASP A 850 11.83 -22.36 -11.56
N LEU A 851 13.09 -21.93 -11.40
CA LEU A 851 14.22 -22.36 -12.23
C LEU A 851 14.78 -23.74 -11.83
N PHE A 852 14.47 -24.19 -10.61
CA PHE A 852 15.03 -25.41 -10.04
C PHE A 852 13.91 -26.41 -9.79
N PRO A 853 14.07 -27.71 -10.09
CA PRO A 853 13.11 -28.72 -9.69
C PRO A 853 13.15 -28.95 -8.17
N GLU A 854 12.07 -29.47 -7.62
CA GLU A 854 12.04 -29.88 -6.21
C GLU A 854 12.91 -31.12 -6.00
N ARG A 855 13.77 -31.08 -4.98
CA ARG A 855 14.69 -32.15 -4.62
C ARG A 855 14.89 -32.16 -3.11
N ASP A 856 15.12 -33.34 -2.55
CA ASP A 856 15.33 -33.50 -1.11
C ASP A 856 16.58 -32.81 -0.58
N ASP A 857 17.56 -32.56 -1.44
CA ASP A 857 18.83 -31.88 -1.15
C ASP A 857 18.79 -30.37 -1.46
N THR A 858 17.62 -29.80 -1.79
CA THR A 858 17.47 -28.36 -2.06
C THR A 858 16.54 -27.71 -1.03
N VAL A 859 17.04 -26.66 -0.40
CA VAL A 859 16.31 -25.75 0.49
C VAL A 859 16.22 -24.38 -0.17
N LEU A 860 15.01 -23.85 -0.21
CA LEU A 860 14.66 -22.50 -0.64
C LEU A 860 14.57 -21.59 0.59
N LEU A 861 15.28 -20.46 0.55
CA LEU A 861 15.30 -19.44 1.60
C LEU A 861 14.51 -18.22 1.16
N GLN A 862 13.56 -17.77 1.99
CA GLN A 862 12.73 -16.60 1.73
C GLN A 862 13.50 -15.31 2.07
N PRO A 863 13.76 -14.40 1.10
CA PRO A 863 14.40 -13.13 1.42
C PRO A 863 13.46 -12.18 2.18
N MET A 864 14.01 -11.48 3.18
CA MET A 864 13.30 -10.50 4.03
C MET A 864 13.89 -9.10 3.88
N PRO A 865 13.06 -8.04 3.95
CA PRO A 865 13.53 -6.65 3.87
C PRO A 865 14.14 -6.17 5.20
N GLY A 866 15.13 -5.28 5.10
CA GLY A 866 15.68 -4.52 6.23
C GLY A 866 16.73 -5.28 7.08
N PRO A 867 17.63 -4.52 7.77
CA PRO A 867 18.73 -5.10 8.54
C PRO A 867 18.24 -5.98 9.69
N SER A 868 18.52 -7.28 9.62
CA SER A 868 18.16 -8.26 10.64
C SER A 868 19.08 -9.49 10.59
N PHE A 869 19.24 -10.19 11.72
CA PHE A 869 19.99 -11.44 11.79
C PHE A 869 19.01 -12.57 12.12
N ALA A 870 18.77 -13.46 11.14
CA ALA A 870 17.88 -14.59 11.32
C ALA A 870 18.56 -15.67 12.17
N ARG A 871 18.18 -15.76 13.45
CA ARG A 871 18.50 -16.90 14.30
C ARG A 871 17.76 -18.17 13.86
N ASP A 872 16.60 -18.01 13.24
CA ASP A 872 15.82 -19.07 12.60
C ASP A 872 15.47 -18.66 11.15
N PRO A 873 16.16 -19.22 10.14
CA PRO A 873 16.00 -18.84 8.73
C PRO A 873 14.69 -19.36 8.11
N ARG A 874 13.88 -20.17 8.81
CA ARG A 874 12.56 -20.61 8.32
C ARG A 874 11.56 -19.45 8.25
N SER A 875 11.76 -18.41 9.07
CA SER A 875 11.00 -17.16 9.02
C SER A 875 11.51 -16.18 7.95
N GLY A 876 12.51 -16.61 7.16
CA GLY A 876 13.16 -15.81 6.14
C GLY A 876 14.50 -15.24 6.61
N VAL A 877 15.28 -14.76 5.64
CA VAL A 877 16.65 -14.26 5.83
C VAL A 877 16.82 -12.88 5.21
N TRP A 878 17.44 -11.96 5.93
CA TRP A 878 17.93 -10.74 5.31
C TRP A 878 19.28 -11.02 4.65
N GLU A 879 19.41 -10.66 3.37
CA GLU A 879 20.58 -11.00 2.57
C GLU A 879 21.83 -10.18 2.91
N GLY A 880 21.68 -9.06 3.63
CA GLY A 880 22.81 -8.26 4.12
C GLY A 880 23.77 -7.79 3.02
N TYR A 881 23.29 -7.67 1.78
CA TYR A 881 24.07 -7.26 0.61
C TYR A 881 25.23 -8.19 0.24
N THR A 882 25.33 -9.37 0.86
CA THR A 882 26.37 -10.36 0.59
C THR A 882 25.92 -11.78 0.95
N VAL A 883 26.15 -12.74 0.05
CA VAL A 883 25.77 -14.15 0.28
C VAL A 883 26.54 -14.76 1.47
N THR A 884 27.72 -14.22 1.79
CA THR A 884 28.48 -14.60 2.99
C THR A 884 27.70 -14.33 4.27
N TYR A 885 26.89 -13.27 4.32
CA TYR A 885 26.07 -12.95 5.48
C TYR A 885 24.90 -13.93 5.66
N VAL A 886 24.31 -14.41 4.56
CA VAL A 886 23.31 -15.50 4.60
C VAL A 886 23.94 -16.80 5.09
N ALA A 887 25.17 -17.09 4.67
CA ALA A 887 25.93 -18.25 5.16
C ALA A 887 26.21 -18.18 6.67
N LEU A 888 26.51 -16.99 7.21
CA LEU A 888 26.69 -16.78 8.65
C LEU A 888 25.40 -17.06 9.44
N GLN A 889 24.24 -16.65 8.93
CA GLN A 889 22.94 -16.95 9.54
C GLN A 889 22.62 -18.45 9.52
N LEU A 890 22.90 -19.14 8.41
CA LEU A 890 22.75 -20.60 8.31
C LEU A 890 23.72 -21.33 9.25
N ALA A 891 24.99 -20.93 9.31
CA ALA A 891 25.97 -21.53 10.20
C ALA A 891 25.56 -21.38 11.67
N TYR A 892 25.01 -20.21 12.03
CA TYR A 892 24.45 -19.97 13.35
C TYR A 892 23.27 -20.93 13.64
N TYR A 893 22.31 -21.06 12.72
CA TYR A 893 21.17 -21.95 12.84
C TYR A 893 21.56 -23.45 12.93
N MET A 894 22.64 -23.83 12.24
CA MET A 894 23.19 -25.18 12.27
C MET A 894 23.96 -25.52 13.56
N GLY A 895 24.12 -24.56 14.47
CA GLY A 895 24.73 -24.78 15.78
C GLY A 895 26.25 -24.66 15.82
N PHE A 896 26.91 -24.21 14.74
CA PHE A 896 28.36 -24.04 14.74
C PHE A 896 28.79 -23.06 15.84
N SER A 897 29.84 -23.43 16.56
CA SER A 897 30.43 -22.63 17.64
C SER A 897 31.55 -21.71 17.16
N GLU A 898 32.22 -22.09 16.06
CA GLU A 898 33.27 -21.31 15.40
C GLU A 898 33.06 -21.32 13.89
N VAL A 899 33.13 -20.14 13.27
CA VAL A 899 33.06 -19.97 11.82
C VAL A 899 34.34 -19.30 11.33
N VAL A 900 35.00 -19.90 10.33
CA VAL A 900 36.21 -19.36 9.71
C VAL A 900 35.88 -18.87 8.30
N LEU A 901 36.16 -17.60 8.01
CA LEU A 901 35.99 -17.04 6.67
C LEU A 901 37.30 -17.16 5.87
N ILE A 902 37.22 -17.56 4.61
CA ILE A 902 38.32 -17.47 3.64
C ILE A 902 37.79 -16.91 2.32
N GLY A 903 38.63 -16.26 1.51
CA GLY A 903 38.18 -15.71 0.22
C GLY A 903 37.20 -14.54 0.33
N VAL A 904 37.16 -13.84 1.46
CA VAL A 904 36.33 -12.64 1.69
C VAL A 904 37.22 -11.40 1.62
N ASP A 905 37.81 -11.18 0.44
CA ASP A 905 38.86 -10.17 0.23
C ASP A 905 38.38 -8.74 0.52
N HIS A 906 37.10 -8.46 0.30
CA HIS A 906 36.45 -7.16 0.56
C HIS A 906 37.14 -5.98 -0.17
N GLU A 907 37.67 -6.25 -1.35
CA GLU A 907 38.38 -5.29 -2.22
C GLU A 907 37.99 -5.56 -3.68
N TYR A 908 37.54 -4.52 -4.40
CA TYR A 908 37.02 -4.64 -5.76
C TYR A 908 37.52 -3.51 -6.67
N GLN A 909 37.93 -3.87 -7.89
CA GLN A 909 38.19 -2.97 -9.02
C GLN A 909 36.90 -2.77 -9.81
N LEU A 910 36.18 -1.68 -9.53
CA LEU A 910 34.83 -1.45 -10.05
C LEU A 910 34.79 -0.45 -11.21
N PRO A 911 33.96 -0.67 -12.23
CA PRO A 911 33.57 0.39 -13.15
C PRO A 911 32.69 1.43 -12.44
N PRO A 912 32.53 2.66 -12.99
CA PRO A 912 31.64 3.66 -12.42
C PRO A 912 30.19 3.14 -12.36
N GLY A 913 29.52 3.32 -11.24
CA GLY A 913 28.12 2.93 -11.04
C GLY A 913 27.71 2.94 -9.57
N ASN A 914 26.41 2.81 -9.30
CA ASN A 914 25.89 2.77 -7.94
C ASN A 914 25.95 1.34 -7.36
N PRO A 915 26.07 1.19 -6.02
CA PRO A 915 25.94 -0.11 -5.37
C PRO A 915 24.64 -0.83 -5.76
N ASN A 916 24.74 -2.15 -5.99
CA ASN A 916 23.67 -3.03 -6.48
C ASN A 916 23.16 -2.74 -7.91
N GLU A 917 23.78 -1.81 -8.64
CA GLU A 917 23.42 -1.56 -10.04
C GLU A 917 23.82 -2.76 -10.92
N SER A 918 22.93 -3.14 -11.84
CA SER A 918 23.17 -4.22 -12.79
C SER A 918 24.06 -3.73 -13.92
N VAL A 919 25.22 -4.36 -14.09
CA VAL A 919 26.21 -4.04 -15.12
C VAL A 919 26.56 -5.29 -15.94
N VAL A 920 26.97 -5.10 -17.19
CA VAL A 920 27.43 -6.17 -18.07
C VAL A 920 28.94 -6.17 -18.09
N SER A 921 29.57 -7.31 -17.80
CA SER A 921 31.02 -7.44 -17.86
C SER A 921 31.53 -7.36 -19.30
N THR A 922 32.65 -6.67 -19.51
CA THR A 922 33.26 -6.45 -20.83
C THR A 922 34.56 -7.22 -21.03
N GLY A 923 35.03 -8.00 -20.05
CA GLY A 923 36.33 -8.68 -20.07
C GLY A 923 36.46 -9.78 -19.01
N ASP A 924 37.70 -10.15 -18.69
CA ASP A 924 37.99 -11.11 -17.62
C ASP A 924 37.73 -10.49 -16.24
N ASP A 925 37.24 -11.31 -15.31
CA ASP A 925 36.91 -10.89 -13.95
C ASP A 925 38.17 -10.85 -13.07
N ALA A 926 38.58 -9.65 -12.66
CA ALA A 926 39.71 -9.42 -11.76
C ALA A 926 39.32 -9.43 -10.27
N ASN A 927 38.02 -9.43 -9.96
CA ASN A 927 37.48 -9.26 -8.61
C ASN A 927 37.14 -10.58 -7.92
N HIS A 928 37.19 -11.68 -8.65
CA HIS A 928 36.88 -13.02 -8.15
C HIS A 928 37.99 -14.01 -8.49
N PHE A 929 37.98 -15.16 -7.85
CA PHE A 929 39.03 -16.18 -8.01
C PHE A 929 39.15 -16.77 -9.42
N HIS A 930 38.18 -16.59 -10.31
CA HIS A 930 38.20 -17.21 -11.63
C HIS A 930 37.92 -16.16 -12.73
N PRO A 931 38.70 -16.09 -13.82
CA PRO A 931 38.52 -15.05 -14.86
C PRO A 931 37.16 -15.10 -15.57
N ARG A 932 36.56 -16.29 -15.69
CA ARG A 932 35.19 -16.50 -16.20
C ARG A 932 34.07 -16.29 -15.15
N TYR A 933 34.37 -15.85 -13.94
CA TYR A 933 33.38 -15.71 -12.86
C TYR A 933 32.29 -14.69 -13.22
N PHE A 934 32.66 -13.52 -13.74
CA PHE A 934 31.79 -12.65 -14.55
C PHE A 934 32.50 -12.31 -15.87
N GLY A 935 32.63 -13.31 -16.75
CA GLY A 935 33.24 -13.12 -18.07
C GLY A 935 32.44 -12.19 -18.99
N SER A 936 33.03 -11.84 -20.15
CA SER A 936 32.41 -10.91 -21.12
C SER A 936 30.98 -11.31 -21.50
N GLY A 937 30.05 -10.35 -21.39
CA GLY A 937 28.62 -10.53 -21.67
C GLY A 937 27.77 -10.99 -20.48
N VAL A 938 28.36 -11.31 -19.33
CA VAL A 938 27.64 -11.73 -18.12
C VAL A 938 27.14 -10.52 -17.33
N ARG A 939 25.87 -10.57 -16.88
CA ARG A 939 25.28 -9.55 -16.00
C ARG A 939 25.63 -9.81 -14.54
N TRP A 940 26.01 -8.78 -13.81
CA TRP A 940 26.27 -8.85 -12.36
C TRP A 940 25.88 -7.55 -11.66
N HIS A 941 25.79 -7.58 -10.32
CA HIS A 941 25.49 -6.40 -9.51
C HIS A 941 26.78 -5.84 -8.91
N LEU A 942 26.96 -4.52 -8.97
CA LEU A 942 28.06 -3.85 -8.27
C LEU A 942 27.94 -4.09 -6.75
N PRO A 943 29.06 -4.36 -6.04
CA PRO A 943 29.01 -4.68 -4.61
C PRO A 943 28.67 -3.46 -3.77
N ASP A 944 27.98 -3.69 -2.64
CA ASP A 944 27.62 -2.68 -1.65
C ASP A 944 28.39 -2.94 -0.35
N LEU A 945 29.66 -2.49 -0.32
CA LEU A 945 30.59 -2.80 0.75
C LEU A 945 30.18 -2.19 2.09
N GLU A 946 29.62 -0.98 2.07
CA GLU A 946 29.22 -0.27 3.29
C GLU A 946 28.07 -1.00 3.99
N ASN A 947 27.02 -1.38 3.24
CA ASN A 947 25.91 -2.10 3.84
C ASN A 947 26.25 -3.58 4.14
N ALA A 948 27.18 -4.19 3.40
CA ALA A 948 27.71 -5.49 3.75
C ALA A 948 28.46 -5.47 5.09
N GLU A 949 29.22 -4.41 5.39
CA GLU A 949 29.86 -4.24 6.70
C GLU A 949 28.85 -4.11 7.85
N VAL A 950 27.73 -3.40 7.63
CA VAL A 950 26.64 -3.34 8.61
C VAL A 950 26.12 -4.75 8.91
N ALA A 951 25.93 -5.57 7.87
CA ALA A 951 25.51 -6.95 8.03
C ALA A 951 26.57 -7.78 8.79
N TYR A 952 27.84 -7.68 8.43
CA TYR A 952 28.90 -8.40 9.14
C TYR A 952 29.00 -8.02 10.62
N ARG A 953 28.84 -6.74 10.98
CA ARG A 953 28.83 -6.31 12.39
C ARG A 953 27.66 -6.94 13.15
N LEU A 954 26.48 -6.97 12.53
CA LEU A 954 25.29 -7.59 13.12
C LEU A 954 25.46 -9.11 13.34
N ALA A 955 26.12 -9.80 12.40
CA ALA A 955 26.51 -11.20 12.61
C ALA A 955 27.51 -11.35 13.75
N HIS A 956 28.56 -10.53 13.78
CA HIS A 956 29.58 -10.58 14.83
C HIS A 956 28.97 -10.41 16.23
N GLU A 957 28.06 -9.46 16.40
CA GLU A 957 27.35 -9.21 17.65
C GLU A 957 26.50 -10.42 18.08
N ASN A 958 25.75 -11.04 17.15
CA ASN A 958 24.90 -12.19 17.47
C ASN A 958 25.71 -13.44 17.84
N PHE A 959 26.79 -13.73 17.13
CA PHE A 959 27.69 -14.83 17.47
C PHE A 959 28.32 -14.60 18.85
N ARG A 960 28.84 -13.39 19.09
CA ARG A 960 29.49 -13.04 20.35
C ARG A 960 28.53 -13.08 21.55
N ALA A 961 27.29 -12.62 21.38
CA ALA A 961 26.27 -12.65 22.44
C ALA A 961 26.01 -14.07 22.96
N ASP A 962 26.18 -15.07 22.10
CA ASP A 962 25.92 -16.47 22.40
C ASP A 962 27.21 -17.28 22.66
N GLY A 963 28.34 -16.60 22.85
CA GLY A 963 29.64 -17.24 23.14
C GLY A 963 30.25 -17.99 21.94
N ARG A 964 29.82 -17.67 20.72
CA ARG A 964 30.32 -18.25 19.47
C ARG A 964 31.31 -17.30 18.80
N SER A 965 32.20 -17.81 17.95
CA SER A 965 33.21 -17.02 17.27
C SER A 965 33.04 -17.02 15.76
N VAL A 966 33.38 -15.88 15.15
CA VAL A 966 33.61 -15.75 13.71
C VAL A 966 35.00 -15.16 13.55
N ILE A 967 35.85 -15.81 12.76
CA ILE A 967 37.24 -15.43 12.50
C ILE A 967 37.41 -15.25 11.00
N ASP A 968 38.14 -14.21 10.59
CA ASP A 968 38.51 -14.03 9.20
C ASP A 968 39.95 -14.48 8.97
N ALA A 969 40.09 -15.55 8.19
CA ALA A 969 41.35 -16.14 7.77
C ALA A 969 41.65 -15.91 6.28
N THR A 970 40.98 -14.94 5.66
CA THR A 970 41.23 -14.53 4.29
C THR A 970 42.64 -13.95 4.16
N LEU A 971 43.43 -14.52 3.25
CA LEU A 971 44.79 -14.04 2.97
C LEU A 971 44.74 -12.62 2.41
N GLU A 972 45.33 -11.66 3.15
CA GLU A 972 45.40 -10.23 2.80
C GLU A 972 44.04 -9.52 2.66
N GLY A 973 42.94 -10.11 3.13
CA GLY A 973 41.61 -9.52 3.01
C GLY A 973 41.44 -8.21 3.81
N LYS A 974 40.62 -7.29 3.31
CA LYS A 974 40.38 -5.95 3.88
C LYS A 974 39.21 -5.86 4.86
N LEU A 975 38.47 -6.95 5.08
CA LEU A 975 37.35 -6.96 6.02
C LEU A 975 37.86 -6.91 7.47
N GLU A 976 37.65 -5.78 8.17
CA GLU A 976 38.15 -5.57 9.54
C GLU A 976 37.14 -5.94 10.65
N VAL A 977 35.93 -6.39 10.28
CA VAL A 977 34.85 -6.65 11.25
C VAL A 977 35.13 -7.83 12.16
N PHE A 978 35.80 -8.87 11.65
CA PHE A 978 36.10 -10.10 12.38
C PHE A 978 37.59 -10.17 12.75
N PRO A 979 37.96 -10.81 13.88
CA PRO A 979 39.35 -11.05 14.23
C PRO A 979 40.11 -11.76 13.11
N LYS A 980 41.25 -11.19 12.70
CA LYS A 980 42.12 -11.75 11.67
C LYS A 980 43.03 -12.84 12.22
N ARG A 981 43.17 -13.96 11.50
CA ARG A 981 44.17 -15.01 11.79
C ARG A 981 44.77 -15.58 10.49
N ASP A 982 46.03 -15.99 10.50
CA ASP A 982 46.58 -16.74 9.36
C ASP A 982 45.90 -18.12 9.29
N TYR A 983 45.34 -18.46 8.12
CA TYR A 983 44.66 -19.75 7.93
C TYR A 983 45.57 -20.95 8.23
N ARG A 984 46.87 -20.85 7.97
CA ARG A 984 47.85 -21.91 8.29
C ARG A 984 47.93 -22.15 9.78
N ASP A 985 47.86 -21.09 10.58
CA ASP A 985 47.88 -21.20 12.04
C ASP A 985 46.52 -21.72 12.58
N VAL A 986 45.41 -21.46 11.88
CA VAL A 986 44.06 -21.97 12.24
C VAL A 986 43.93 -23.48 11.96
N PHE A 987 44.53 -23.96 10.87
CA PHE A 987 44.42 -25.35 10.42
C PHE A 987 45.69 -26.19 10.65
N GLY A 988 46.74 -25.63 11.24
CA GLY A 988 47.98 -26.36 11.57
C GLY A 988 48.82 -26.76 10.35
N LEU A 989 48.84 -25.93 9.31
CA LEU A 989 49.54 -26.21 8.06
C LEU A 989 51.01 -25.75 8.12
N GLU A 990 51.92 -26.51 7.52
CA GLU A 990 53.33 -26.11 7.42
C GLU A 990 53.47 -24.84 6.57
N ARG A 991 54.22 -23.85 7.07
CA ARG A 991 54.63 -22.71 6.25
C ARG A 991 55.67 -23.21 5.25
N ALA A 992 55.31 -23.26 3.97
CA ALA A 992 56.30 -23.50 2.92
C ALA A 992 57.46 -22.50 3.09
N SER A 993 58.70 -23.00 3.08
CA SER A 993 59.89 -22.16 3.11
C SER A 993 59.84 -21.18 1.93
N GLU A 994 59.94 -19.88 2.19
CA GLU A 994 59.95 -18.84 1.16
C GLU A 994 60.99 -19.17 0.07
N PRO A 995 60.62 -19.19 -1.22
CA PRO A 995 61.59 -19.17 -2.28
C PRO A 995 62.34 -17.84 -2.23
N ALA A 996 63.67 -17.90 -2.20
CA ALA A 996 64.53 -16.73 -2.28
C ALA A 996 64.14 -15.85 -3.47
N ALA A 997 63.99 -14.54 -3.23
CA ALA A 997 63.63 -13.54 -4.22
C ALA A 997 64.51 -13.62 -5.49
N GLU A 998 63.97 -14.20 -6.56
CA GLU A 998 64.54 -14.04 -7.90
C GLU A 998 64.16 -12.67 -8.45
N LYS A 999 65.19 -11.86 -8.73
CA LYS A 999 65.11 -10.56 -9.38
C LYS A 999 64.37 -10.69 -10.71
N SER A 1000 63.27 -9.94 -10.86
CA SER A 1000 62.58 -9.78 -12.14
C SER A 1000 63.54 -9.25 -13.22
N PRO A 1001 63.55 -9.82 -14.44
CA PRO A 1001 64.31 -9.25 -15.55
C PRO A 1001 63.61 -8.00 -16.06
N SER A 1002 64.37 -6.93 -16.22
CA SER A 1002 63.97 -5.69 -16.90
C SER A 1002 63.60 -5.97 -18.37
N VAL A 1003 62.41 -5.55 -18.81
CA VAL A 1003 62.04 -5.48 -20.23
C VAL A 1003 61.98 -4.00 -20.66
N PRO A 1004 62.56 -3.62 -21.82
CA PRO A 1004 62.87 -2.23 -22.15
C PRO A 1004 61.73 -1.49 -22.84
N ALA A 1005 61.74 -0.16 -22.71
CA ALA A 1005 60.88 0.77 -23.43
C ALA A 1005 61.13 0.72 -24.95
N LEU A 1006 60.05 0.77 -25.75
CA LEU A 1006 60.11 0.96 -27.19
C LEU A 1006 59.30 2.19 -27.60
N GLU A 1007 60.03 3.23 -28.01
CA GLU A 1007 59.53 4.35 -28.80
C GLU A 1007 59.32 3.94 -30.27
N GLY A 1008 58.18 4.37 -30.84
CA GLY A 1008 58.06 4.93 -32.19
C GLY A 1008 58.15 4.02 -33.43
N ALA A 1009 57.06 3.96 -34.22
CA ALA A 1009 57.08 4.32 -35.65
C ALA A 1009 55.68 4.29 -36.30
N ARG A 1010 55.43 5.29 -37.15
CA ARG A 1010 54.26 5.48 -38.02
C ARG A 1010 54.29 4.56 -39.26
N ALA A 1011 53.11 4.09 -39.67
CA ALA A 1011 52.60 3.95 -41.06
C ALA A 1011 51.28 3.13 -40.96
N GLY A 1012 50.12 3.47 -41.53
CA GLY A 1012 49.83 4.21 -42.75
C GLY A 1012 49.48 3.23 -43.89
N ALA A 1013 48.27 2.64 -43.90
CA ALA A 1013 47.61 2.21 -45.14
C ALA A 1013 46.14 1.82 -44.91
N ALA A 1014 45.27 2.44 -45.70
CA ALA A 1014 43.85 2.14 -45.82
C ALA A 1014 43.62 0.85 -46.64
N LEU A 1015 42.51 0.15 -46.39
CA LEU A 1015 41.76 -0.56 -47.43
C LEU A 1015 40.29 -0.74 -47.01
N LYS A 1016 39.43 -0.47 -47.98
CA LYS A 1016 37.96 -0.35 -47.94
C LYS A 1016 37.26 -1.72 -47.93
N ALA A 1017 36.09 -1.73 -47.28
CA ALA A 1017 34.80 -2.33 -47.64
C ALA A 1017 34.76 -3.80 -48.15
N THR A 1018 33.95 -4.65 -47.50
CA THR A 1018 32.55 -4.96 -47.89
C THR A 1018 31.97 -6.09 -47.01
N ALA A 1019 30.63 -6.07 -46.89
CA ALA A 1019 29.69 -6.97 -46.18
C ALA A 1019 29.42 -6.62 -44.71
#